data_AF-A0A523HQG3-F1
#
_entry.id   AF-A0A523HQG3-F1
#
_cell.length_a   1.000
_cell.length_b   1.000
_cell.length_c   1.000
_cell.angle_alpha   90.00
_cell.angle_beta   90.00
_cell.angle_gamma   90.00
#
_symmetry.space_group_name_H-M   'P 1'
#
loop_
_entity.id
_entity.type
_entity.pdbx_description
1 polymer ?
#
loop_
_entity_poly.entity_id
_entity_poly.type
_entity_poly.pdbx_seq_one_letter_code
_entity_poly.pdbx_strand_id
1 'polypeptide(L)'
;MTPTGWLVAALAAALLLDGLLILAWRGRQAGLSLTVSSWRSIRKLDRSDWLAAVAIFGALLMLIGQWTEPPYTPLLSGLHLFPGLIGLALFAGSGFFFLLSKGLDKPAQKLKASGRKQGRQVKLLDAPNLELVAMLLGSGLLLFIGRSLSGVLEPGEVFVARAYTAFGLGLFVLAAIGFSRKRLPVQVTKWIQATAGWLGVSKAQTILLALAPLLALAAWMAAGDGMLMRRPQFAVIMWLLGILFLVAGSLADLPARGEGLRLRREWGILAAVFLGAFLLRGIATAEYPWLLTGDEASGGLSALEFVNGERNNIFGLAWFSFPSLYFYLQSISIRLFGQTTEALRLTSALAGALTVLALYWFLKQAFGRWVALTGSILLAASHFHIHFSRLGLNNVWDGLFVAFISGAFWWGWSKDNRLGYVLAGLGFGLAQYFYASSRFLFLLFPIWLAFSAARDWSAVRTRLSQLAVMALSATVMALPLGMFYLGHLPEFFAPMSRVSYLGATLRSDVLLTGLTPAELLVSQFVTSALAFTSANLRHWYVPGTPMLLPLSATLFMMGVVLLFLNARKPAELWLILWLASAIVIGALSESTPAAQRYVFAAPAVAATISLALVRMAKWLIRGWPTARPAVVAIVATLVIAAGWADLSFYFGDYSGSKRFGDLNTETASAVASMLNAREPGVEAYFFGGRMGYYSHSSIPYLASQAIGYDVLQPITSAPSWELSGPTIFIFLPERAAEMALVQERYPGGEVFQETGRDAELYLAYELPAG
;
A
#
# COMPACT_ATOMS: atom_id res chain seq x y z
N MET A 1 26.66 5.24 -23.75
CA MET A 1 26.42 4.16 -24.74
C MET A 1 26.18 4.80 -26.11
N THR A 2 26.80 4.30 -27.18
CA THR A 2 26.64 4.88 -28.53
C THR A 2 25.26 4.57 -29.14
N PRO A 3 24.68 5.48 -29.93
CA PRO A 3 23.32 5.35 -30.51
C PRO A 3 23.10 4.12 -31.40
N THR A 4 24.18 3.51 -31.91
CA THR A 4 24.14 2.39 -32.85
C THR A 4 23.71 1.07 -32.22
N GLY A 5 23.98 0.83 -30.93
CA GLY A 5 23.50 -0.37 -30.22
C GLY A 5 21.99 -0.38 -29.99
N TRP A 6 21.41 0.80 -29.75
CA TRP A 6 19.96 0.98 -29.61
C TRP A 6 19.21 0.75 -30.93
N LEU A 7 19.79 1.21 -32.04
CA LEU A 7 19.19 1.02 -33.36
C LEU A 7 19.14 -0.47 -33.74
N VAL A 8 20.18 -1.25 -33.43
CA VAL A 8 20.23 -2.68 -33.75
C VAL A 8 19.26 -3.48 -32.88
N ALA A 9 19.14 -3.17 -31.58
CA ALA A 9 18.18 -3.83 -30.68
C ALA A 9 16.73 -3.45 -31.01
N ALA A 10 16.48 -2.18 -31.37
CA ALA A 10 15.16 -1.71 -31.79
C ALA A 10 14.77 -2.26 -33.17
N LEU A 11 15.69 -2.34 -34.15
CA LEU A 11 15.44 -3.01 -35.44
C LEU A 11 15.21 -4.51 -35.27
N ALA A 12 15.97 -5.18 -34.40
CA ALA A 12 15.77 -6.60 -34.13
C ALA A 12 14.40 -6.86 -33.47
N ALA A 13 14.01 -6.02 -32.49
CA ALA A 13 12.71 -6.10 -31.85
C ALA A 13 11.56 -5.74 -32.80
N ALA A 14 11.74 -4.73 -33.67
CA ALA A 14 10.76 -4.31 -34.67
C ALA A 14 10.59 -5.36 -35.78
N LEU A 15 11.67 -5.94 -36.30
CA LEU A 15 11.61 -7.02 -37.31
C LEU A 15 11.02 -8.32 -36.72
N LEU A 16 11.24 -8.59 -35.42
CA LEU A 16 10.56 -9.67 -34.71
C LEU A 16 9.08 -9.37 -34.49
N LEU A 17 8.72 -8.13 -34.13
CA LEU A 17 7.32 -7.70 -33.98
C LEU A 17 6.59 -7.75 -35.33
N ASP A 18 7.24 -7.31 -36.40
CA ASP A 18 6.68 -7.24 -37.75
C ASP A 18 6.56 -8.64 -38.37
N GLY A 19 7.55 -9.51 -38.16
CA GLY A 19 7.45 -10.94 -38.49
C GLY A 19 6.31 -11.64 -37.75
N LEU A 20 6.09 -11.33 -36.47
CA LEU A 20 5.00 -11.87 -35.66
C LEU A 20 3.64 -11.26 -36.00
N LEU A 21 3.58 -9.99 -36.40
CA LEU A 21 2.37 -9.32 -36.87
C LEU A 21 1.99 -9.78 -38.28
N ILE A 22 2.93 -10.01 -39.19
CA ILE A 22 2.69 -10.64 -40.50
C ILE A 22 2.20 -12.09 -40.31
N LEU A 23 2.73 -12.83 -39.35
CA LEU A 23 2.26 -14.17 -38.98
C LEU A 23 0.86 -14.15 -38.33
N ALA A 24 0.56 -13.14 -37.50
CA ALA A 24 -0.75 -12.96 -36.86
C ALA A 24 -1.82 -12.36 -37.80
N TRP A 25 -1.42 -11.59 -38.80
CA TRP A 25 -2.28 -10.91 -39.78
C TRP A 25 -2.58 -11.82 -40.98
N ARG A 26 -1.61 -12.57 -41.52
CA ARG A 26 -1.86 -13.63 -42.52
C ARG A 26 -2.71 -14.77 -41.97
N GLY A 27 -2.75 -14.95 -40.65
CA GLY A 27 -3.70 -15.85 -39.98
C GLY A 27 -5.13 -15.32 -39.85
N ARG A 28 -5.38 -14.03 -40.13
CA ARG A 28 -6.70 -13.38 -39.96
C ARG A 28 -7.42 -13.02 -41.26
N GLN A 29 -6.75 -12.96 -42.41
CA GLN A 29 -7.41 -12.73 -43.70
C GLN A 29 -6.84 -13.62 -44.81
N ALA A 30 -7.53 -14.73 -45.10
CA ALA A 30 -7.55 -15.32 -46.43
C ALA A 30 -8.68 -16.37 -46.51
N GLY A 31 -9.90 -15.90 -46.71
CA GLY A 31 -10.89 -16.64 -47.50
C GLY A 31 -10.53 -16.57 -48.99
N LEU A 32 -9.33 -17.03 -49.36
CA LEU A 32 -8.86 -17.15 -50.73
C LEU A 32 -8.11 -18.47 -50.86
N SER A 33 -8.49 -19.26 -51.86
CA SER A 33 -8.02 -20.61 -52.14
C SER A 33 -6.52 -20.64 -52.41
N LEU A 34 -5.74 -21.06 -51.41
CA LEU A 34 -4.40 -21.60 -51.62
C LEU A 34 -4.33 -22.95 -50.90
N THR A 35 -3.95 -23.95 -51.69
CA THR A 35 -3.98 -25.38 -51.40
C THR A 35 -3.29 -25.77 -50.09
N VAL A 36 -3.80 -26.84 -49.48
CA VAL A 36 -3.51 -27.50 -48.19
C VAL A 36 -2.01 -27.86 -47.91
N SER A 37 -1.04 -27.38 -48.70
CA SER A 37 0.37 -27.77 -48.58
C SER A 37 1.24 -26.90 -47.65
N SER A 38 0.83 -25.68 -47.28
CA SER A 38 1.68 -24.74 -46.51
C SER A 38 1.56 -24.83 -44.97
N TRP A 39 0.63 -25.62 -44.42
CA TRP A 39 0.46 -25.81 -42.97
C TRP A 39 1.30 -26.96 -42.37
N ARG A 40 2.02 -27.73 -43.21
CA ARG A 40 2.82 -28.89 -42.75
C ARG A 40 4.25 -28.55 -42.30
N SER A 41 4.77 -27.34 -42.57
CA SER A 41 6.15 -26.97 -42.19
C SER A 41 6.29 -26.51 -40.73
N ILE A 42 5.28 -25.82 -40.16
CA ILE A 42 5.32 -25.35 -38.76
C ILE A 42 5.09 -26.50 -37.74
N ARG A 43 4.50 -27.62 -38.20
CA ARG A 43 4.30 -28.84 -37.38
C ARG A 43 5.56 -29.74 -37.26
N LYS A 44 6.68 -29.38 -37.89
CA LYS A 44 7.91 -30.18 -37.93
C LYS A 44 9.12 -29.50 -37.27
N LEU A 45 8.92 -28.54 -36.36
CA LEU A 45 10.00 -28.15 -35.46
C LEU A 45 10.22 -29.28 -34.47
N ASP A 46 11.37 -29.96 -34.58
CA ASP A 46 11.71 -31.10 -33.74
C ASP A 46 12.16 -30.60 -32.36
N ARG A 47 12.27 -31.51 -31.38
CA ARG A 47 12.75 -31.22 -30.02
C ARG A 47 14.09 -30.46 -30.02
N SER A 48 14.94 -30.68 -31.02
CA SER A 48 16.22 -30.00 -31.20
C SER A 48 16.09 -28.49 -31.46
N ASP A 49 15.06 -28.06 -32.21
CA ASP A 49 14.88 -26.65 -32.59
C ASP A 49 14.34 -25.83 -31.41
N TRP A 50 13.53 -26.46 -30.56
CA TRP A 50 13.07 -25.87 -29.30
C TRP A 50 14.16 -25.85 -28.23
N LEU A 51 15.00 -26.89 -28.15
CA LEU A 51 16.18 -26.90 -27.31
C LEU A 51 17.20 -25.83 -27.77
N ALA A 52 17.33 -25.61 -29.08
CA ALA A 52 18.15 -24.53 -29.64
C ALA A 52 17.58 -23.15 -29.28
N ALA A 53 16.27 -22.92 -29.37
CA ALA A 53 15.66 -21.65 -28.97
C ALA A 53 15.81 -21.37 -27.46
N VAL A 54 15.67 -22.39 -26.60
CA VAL A 54 15.88 -22.27 -25.16
C VAL A 54 17.37 -22.09 -24.83
N ALA A 55 18.28 -22.75 -25.55
CA ALA A 55 19.72 -22.57 -25.40
C ALA A 55 20.17 -21.18 -25.86
N ILE A 56 19.61 -20.65 -26.96
CA ILE A 56 19.84 -19.28 -27.44
C ILE A 56 19.31 -18.26 -26.43
N PHE A 57 18.13 -18.50 -25.85
CA PHE A 57 17.59 -17.64 -24.79
C PHE A 57 18.42 -17.69 -23.50
N GLY A 58 18.91 -18.87 -23.11
CA GLY A 58 19.84 -19.04 -21.98
C GLY A 58 21.19 -18.38 -22.24
N ALA A 59 21.73 -18.46 -23.46
CA ALA A 59 22.96 -17.80 -23.87
C ALA A 59 22.82 -16.27 -23.90
N LEU A 60 21.67 -15.75 -24.34
CA LEU A 60 21.34 -14.32 -24.30
C LEU A 60 21.25 -13.81 -22.85
N LEU A 61 20.64 -14.57 -21.93
CA LEU A 61 20.60 -14.22 -20.51
C LEU A 61 22.00 -14.27 -19.86
N MET A 62 22.85 -15.21 -20.25
CA MET A 62 24.24 -15.27 -19.80
C MET A 62 25.09 -14.11 -20.34
N LEU A 63 24.89 -13.70 -21.60
CA LEU A 63 25.57 -12.55 -22.22
C LEU A 63 25.15 -11.23 -21.57
N ILE A 64 23.86 -11.08 -21.23
CA ILE A 64 23.35 -9.91 -20.48
C ILE A 64 23.94 -9.88 -19.05
N GLY A 65 24.11 -11.04 -18.41
CA GLY A 65 24.71 -11.16 -17.08
C GLY A 65 26.23 -10.94 -17.03
N GLN A 66 26.94 -11.09 -18.17
CA GLN A 66 28.39 -10.84 -18.25
C GLN A 66 28.73 -9.38 -18.55
N TRP A 67 27.77 -8.55 -18.94
CA TRP A 67 27.97 -7.13 -19.29
C TRP A 67 27.74 -6.15 -18.13
N THR A 68 27.53 -6.65 -16.91
CA THR A 68 27.16 -5.84 -15.74
C THR A 68 28.18 -5.91 -14.60
N GLU A 69 29.43 -5.47 -14.78
CA GLU A 69 30.34 -4.85 -13.77
C GLU A 69 31.50 -4.10 -14.51
N PRO A 70 32.14 -3.02 -13.98
CA PRO A 70 31.69 -1.63 -13.72
C PRO A 70 32.70 -0.58 -14.35
N PRO A 71 32.78 0.75 -14.01
CA PRO A 71 32.06 1.54 -12.99
C PRO A 71 31.58 2.97 -13.38
N TYR A 72 30.87 3.60 -12.44
CA TYR A 72 30.53 5.04 -12.28
C TYR A 72 29.90 5.81 -13.47
N THR A 73 28.61 6.10 -13.35
CA THR A 73 28.02 7.40 -13.79
C THR A 73 26.78 7.70 -12.95
N PRO A 74 26.71 8.83 -12.21
CA PRO A 74 25.60 9.09 -11.28
C PRO A 74 24.32 9.65 -11.92
N LEU A 75 24.27 9.90 -13.24
CA LEU A 75 23.28 10.85 -13.77
C LEU A 75 22.00 10.27 -14.42
N LEU A 76 21.85 8.96 -14.59
CA LEU A 76 20.76 8.42 -15.45
C LEU A 76 20.06 7.13 -14.95
N SER A 77 20.01 6.88 -13.65
CA SER A 77 19.53 5.60 -13.07
C SER A 77 18.10 5.59 -12.53
N GLY A 78 17.20 6.49 -12.99
CA GLY A 78 15.85 6.61 -12.43
C GLY A 78 14.69 5.98 -13.22
N LEU A 79 14.71 6.03 -14.55
CA LEU A 79 13.45 5.92 -15.32
C LEU A 79 13.49 5.10 -16.62
N HIS A 80 14.65 4.65 -17.11
CA HIS A 80 14.72 4.10 -18.46
C HIS A 80 14.61 2.57 -18.60
N LEU A 81 14.50 1.83 -17.50
CA LEU A 81 14.42 0.36 -17.53
C LEU A 81 13.07 -0.23 -17.11
N PHE A 82 12.23 0.54 -16.40
CA PHE A 82 11.01 0.01 -15.78
C PHE A 82 9.91 -0.43 -16.77
N PRO A 83 9.59 0.33 -17.84
CA PRO A 83 8.59 -0.10 -18.83
C PRO A 83 9.07 -1.30 -19.66
N GLY A 84 10.37 -1.34 -19.99
CA GLY A 84 10.99 -2.43 -20.75
C GLY A 84 11.06 -3.75 -19.96
N LEU A 85 11.37 -3.68 -18.67
CA LEU A 85 11.41 -4.85 -17.79
C LEU A 85 10.01 -5.38 -17.44
N ILE A 86 9.02 -4.50 -17.27
CA ILE A 86 7.61 -4.90 -17.19
C ILE A 86 7.18 -5.55 -18.50
N GLY A 87 7.55 -4.98 -19.65
CA GLY A 87 7.31 -5.58 -20.97
C GLY A 87 7.95 -6.96 -21.12
N LEU A 88 9.18 -7.15 -20.62
CA LEU A 88 9.91 -8.43 -20.68
C LEU A 88 9.32 -9.48 -19.72
N ALA A 89 8.92 -9.08 -18.51
CA ALA A 89 8.25 -9.95 -17.54
C ALA A 89 6.83 -10.33 -18.00
N LEU A 90 6.10 -9.39 -18.60
CA LEU A 90 4.82 -9.65 -19.27
C LEU A 90 5.00 -10.54 -20.51
N PHE A 91 6.10 -10.39 -21.25
CA PHE A 91 6.43 -11.23 -22.41
C PHE A 91 6.79 -12.66 -21.99
N ALA A 92 7.69 -12.84 -21.02
CA ALA A 92 8.03 -14.14 -20.45
C ALA A 92 6.82 -14.82 -19.80
N GLY A 93 5.99 -14.04 -19.09
CA GLY A 93 4.69 -14.46 -18.59
C GLY A 93 3.77 -14.90 -19.74
N SER A 94 3.65 -14.11 -20.80
CA SER A 94 2.78 -14.42 -21.94
C SER A 94 3.21 -15.65 -22.73
N GLY A 95 4.52 -15.90 -22.88
CA GLY A 95 5.07 -17.11 -23.51
C GLY A 95 4.81 -18.36 -22.68
N PHE A 96 4.97 -18.26 -21.35
CA PHE A 96 4.61 -19.32 -20.40
C PHE A 96 3.09 -19.58 -20.37
N PHE A 97 2.27 -18.52 -20.37
CA PHE A 97 0.81 -18.61 -20.45
C PHE A 97 0.32 -19.16 -21.79
N PHE A 98 1.01 -18.85 -22.90
CA PHE A 98 0.70 -19.39 -24.22
C PHE A 98 0.96 -20.90 -24.28
N LEU A 99 2.06 -21.38 -23.67
CA LEU A 99 2.35 -22.81 -23.52
C LEU A 99 1.32 -23.54 -22.65
N LEU A 100 0.84 -22.92 -21.57
CA LEU A 100 -0.27 -23.44 -20.75
C LEU A 100 -1.59 -23.49 -21.55
N SER A 101 -1.87 -22.48 -22.38
CA SER A 101 -3.12 -22.42 -23.16
C SER A 101 -3.16 -23.43 -24.32
N LYS A 102 -2.03 -23.73 -24.97
CA LYS A 102 -1.98 -24.70 -26.09
C LYS A 102 -2.16 -26.16 -25.67
N GLY A 103 -2.03 -26.48 -24.37
CA GLY A 103 -2.38 -27.78 -23.82
C GLY A 103 -3.89 -28.06 -23.76
N LEU A 104 -4.73 -27.03 -23.98
CA LEU A 104 -6.17 -27.07 -23.78
C LEU A 104 -6.99 -27.27 -25.07
N ASP A 105 -6.40 -27.10 -26.26
CA ASP A 105 -7.12 -27.24 -27.53
C ASP A 105 -7.10 -28.69 -28.06
N LYS A 106 -7.96 -29.54 -27.49
CA LYS A 106 -8.53 -30.69 -28.20
C LYS A 106 -10.05 -30.58 -28.22
N PRO A 107 -10.71 -30.59 -29.39
CA PRO A 107 -12.16 -30.51 -29.46
C PRO A 107 -12.77 -31.81 -28.91
N ALA A 108 -13.59 -31.67 -27.86
CA ALA A 108 -14.34 -32.76 -27.25
C ALA A 108 -15.43 -33.26 -28.21
N GLN A 109 -15.31 -34.51 -28.67
CA GLN A 109 -16.42 -35.24 -29.26
C GLN A 109 -17.47 -35.57 -28.17
N LYS A 110 -18.74 -35.32 -28.51
CA LYS A 110 -19.95 -35.57 -27.72
C LYS A 110 -20.01 -36.98 -27.14
N LEU A 111 -20.24 -37.10 -25.82
CA LEU A 111 -20.84 -38.29 -25.21
C LEU A 111 -21.86 -37.87 -24.14
N LYS A 112 -23.08 -38.40 -24.29
CA LYS A 112 -24.31 -38.12 -23.53
C LYS A 112 -24.25 -38.61 -22.07
N ALA A 113 -25.19 -38.08 -21.31
CA ALA A 113 -25.39 -38.14 -19.86
C ALA A 113 -25.42 -39.53 -19.18
N SER A 114 -24.92 -39.61 -17.94
CA SER A 114 -25.65 -40.09 -16.75
C SER A 114 -24.84 -39.85 -15.45
N GLY A 115 -25.49 -40.00 -14.30
CA GLY A 115 -25.22 -39.39 -12.99
C GLY A 115 -23.88 -39.62 -12.27
N ARG A 116 -23.41 -38.55 -11.61
CA ARG A 116 -22.67 -38.43 -10.33
C ARG A 116 -21.82 -37.14 -10.35
N LYS A 117 -22.39 -36.04 -9.85
CA LYS A 117 -21.70 -34.76 -9.63
C LYS A 117 -20.88 -34.83 -8.34
N GLN A 118 -19.67 -35.41 -8.38
CA GLN A 118 -18.64 -35.12 -7.36
C GLN A 118 -17.18 -35.45 -7.76
N GLY A 119 -16.90 -35.80 -9.02
CA GLY A 119 -15.53 -36.19 -9.43
C GLY A 119 -15.01 -35.58 -10.74
N ARG A 120 -15.64 -34.52 -11.27
CA ARG A 120 -15.43 -34.12 -12.68
C ARG A 120 -14.49 -32.93 -12.94
N GLN A 121 -13.97 -32.23 -11.91
CA GLN A 121 -13.10 -31.07 -12.12
C GLN A 121 -11.58 -31.37 -12.15
N VAL A 122 -11.13 -32.54 -11.70
CA VAL A 122 -9.68 -32.83 -11.61
C VAL A 122 -9.08 -33.40 -12.90
N LYS A 123 -9.91 -33.85 -13.86
CA LYS A 123 -9.43 -34.64 -15.01
C LYS A 123 -8.89 -33.86 -16.22
N LEU A 124 -8.88 -32.53 -16.20
CA LEU A 124 -8.56 -31.70 -17.37
C LEU A 124 -7.23 -30.91 -17.29
N LEU A 125 -6.50 -30.95 -16.17
CA LEU A 125 -5.33 -30.06 -15.95
C LEU A 125 -3.95 -30.73 -16.03
N ASP A 126 -3.87 -32.06 -16.16
CA ASP A 126 -2.58 -32.77 -16.26
C ASP A 126 -2.17 -32.92 -17.74
N ALA A 127 -1.66 -31.86 -18.37
CA ALA A 127 -0.88 -32.04 -19.60
C ALA A 127 0.42 -32.78 -19.24
N PRO A 128 0.82 -33.81 -20.00
CA PRO A 128 1.89 -34.70 -19.59
C PRO A 128 3.22 -33.93 -19.45
N ASN A 129 3.77 -33.92 -18.23
CA ASN A 129 5.10 -33.42 -17.86
C ASN A 129 5.25 -31.90 -17.64
N LEU A 130 4.18 -31.11 -17.51
CA LEU A 130 4.30 -29.69 -17.15
C LEU A 130 4.98 -29.49 -15.79
N GLU A 131 4.78 -30.41 -14.85
CA GLU A 131 5.46 -30.42 -13.56
C GLU A 131 6.98 -30.57 -13.72
N LEU A 132 7.45 -31.38 -14.67
CA LEU A 132 8.89 -31.55 -14.93
C LEU A 132 9.50 -30.27 -15.53
N VAL A 133 8.76 -29.59 -16.41
CA VAL A 133 9.17 -28.28 -16.95
C VAL A 133 9.25 -27.24 -15.84
N ALA A 134 8.24 -27.17 -14.97
CA ALA A 134 8.23 -26.26 -13.83
C ALA A 134 9.40 -26.53 -12.86
N MET A 135 9.72 -27.81 -12.59
CA MET A 135 10.88 -28.17 -11.78
C MET A 135 12.21 -27.78 -12.44
N LEU A 136 12.32 -27.94 -13.77
CA LEU A 136 13.54 -27.59 -14.52
C LEU A 136 13.76 -26.07 -14.56
N LEU A 137 12.71 -25.29 -14.80
CA LEU A 137 12.80 -23.83 -14.76
C LEU A 137 13.08 -23.34 -13.34
N GLY A 138 12.40 -23.93 -12.35
CA GLY A 138 12.62 -23.63 -10.94
C GLY A 138 14.05 -23.94 -10.49
N SER A 139 14.63 -25.06 -10.95
CA SER A 139 16.00 -25.42 -10.60
C SER A 139 17.01 -24.45 -11.22
N GLY A 140 16.85 -24.11 -12.50
CA GLY A 140 17.67 -23.09 -13.15
C GLY A 140 17.62 -21.74 -12.43
N LEU A 141 16.41 -21.32 -12.02
CA LEU A 141 16.21 -20.07 -11.28
C LEU A 141 16.89 -20.10 -9.89
N LEU A 142 16.75 -21.19 -9.13
CA LEU A 142 17.39 -21.35 -7.82
C LEU A 142 18.93 -21.38 -7.93
N LEU A 143 19.47 -22.03 -8.95
CA LEU A 143 20.92 -22.01 -9.23
C LEU A 143 21.39 -20.61 -9.58
N PHE A 144 20.64 -19.89 -10.43
CA PHE A 144 20.93 -18.51 -10.78
C PHE A 144 20.90 -17.58 -9.54
N ILE A 145 19.93 -17.77 -8.65
CA ILE A 145 19.86 -17.04 -7.37
C ILE A 145 21.07 -17.34 -6.51
N GLY A 146 21.39 -18.62 -6.30
CA GLY A 146 22.55 -19.02 -5.49
C GLY A 146 23.86 -18.42 -6.01
N ARG A 147 24.05 -18.40 -7.34
CA ARG A 147 25.22 -17.74 -7.96
C ARG A 147 25.17 -16.22 -7.83
N SER A 148 24.02 -15.59 -8.09
CA SER A 148 23.87 -14.13 -8.01
C SER A 148 24.08 -13.59 -6.60
N LEU A 149 23.68 -14.34 -5.57
CA LEU A 149 23.85 -13.96 -4.17
C LEU A 149 25.28 -14.23 -3.65
N SER A 150 25.99 -15.22 -4.21
CA SER A 150 27.31 -15.63 -3.68
C SER A 150 28.39 -14.54 -3.67
N GLY A 151 28.28 -13.55 -4.56
CA GLY A 151 29.21 -12.41 -4.61
C GLY A 151 28.75 -11.17 -3.83
N VAL A 152 27.62 -11.24 -3.14
CA VAL A 152 26.94 -10.07 -2.54
C VAL A 152 26.70 -10.25 -1.04
N LEU A 153 26.50 -11.50 -0.62
CA LEU A 153 26.24 -11.83 0.77
C LEU A 153 27.50 -11.72 1.62
N GLU A 154 27.32 -11.30 2.88
CA GLU A 154 28.39 -11.27 3.86
C GLU A 154 28.88 -12.68 4.20
N PRO A 155 30.12 -12.86 4.71
CA PRO A 155 30.68 -14.18 5.01
C PRO A 155 29.78 -15.07 5.86
N GLY A 156 29.06 -14.49 6.84
CA GLY A 156 28.11 -15.21 7.69
C GLY A 156 26.82 -15.66 7.00
N GLU A 157 26.50 -15.12 5.83
CA GLU A 157 25.26 -15.37 5.09
C GLU A 157 25.47 -16.24 3.84
N VAL A 158 26.73 -16.49 3.43
CA VAL A 158 27.09 -17.26 2.22
C VAL A 158 26.45 -18.67 2.21
N PHE A 159 26.18 -19.25 3.38
CA PHE A 159 25.48 -20.53 3.48
C PHE A 159 24.10 -20.50 2.80
N VAL A 160 23.41 -19.35 2.77
CA VAL A 160 22.11 -19.19 2.12
C VAL A 160 22.26 -19.32 0.60
N ALA A 161 23.26 -18.67 0.01
CA ALA A 161 23.57 -18.83 -1.42
C ALA A 161 23.93 -20.29 -1.78
N ARG A 162 24.68 -20.97 -0.90
CA ARG A 162 24.98 -22.40 -1.05
C ARG A 162 23.72 -23.26 -0.93
N ALA A 163 22.80 -22.93 -0.04
CA ALA A 163 21.52 -23.62 0.13
C ALA A 163 20.64 -23.49 -1.13
N TYR A 164 20.52 -22.29 -1.72
CA TYR A 164 19.86 -22.09 -3.02
C TYR A 164 20.48 -22.95 -4.12
N THR A 165 21.82 -22.98 -4.18
CA THR A 165 22.54 -23.78 -5.16
C THR A 165 22.28 -25.28 -4.96
N ALA A 166 22.39 -25.78 -3.73
CA ALA A 166 22.15 -27.18 -3.40
C ALA A 166 20.70 -27.60 -3.68
N PHE A 167 19.72 -26.77 -3.30
CA PHE A 167 18.31 -27.01 -3.58
C PHE A 167 18.01 -26.99 -5.08
N GLY A 168 18.60 -26.04 -5.82
CA GLY A 168 18.54 -26.00 -7.28
C GLY A 168 19.11 -27.26 -7.93
N LEU A 169 20.30 -27.71 -7.51
CA LEU A 169 20.90 -28.96 -8.01
C LEU A 169 20.02 -30.18 -7.70
N GLY A 170 19.50 -30.29 -6.48
CA GLY A 170 18.60 -31.37 -6.09
C GLY A 170 17.32 -31.40 -6.94
N LEU A 171 16.71 -30.23 -7.15
CA LEU A 171 15.52 -30.08 -7.99
C LEU A 171 15.81 -30.41 -9.46
N PHE A 172 16.98 -30.03 -9.98
CA PHE A 172 17.45 -30.37 -11.33
C PHE A 172 17.63 -31.89 -11.49
N VAL A 173 18.28 -32.56 -10.54
CA VAL A 173 18.46 -34.02 -10.56
C VAL A 173 17.11 -34.73 -10.56
N LEU A 174 16.17 -34.28 -9.73
CA LEU A 174 14.80 -34.84 -9.73
C LEU A 174 14.07 -34.63 -11.06
N ALA A 175 14.19 -33.45 -11.66
CA ALA A 175 13.62 -33.16 -12.96
C ALA A 175 14.25 -34.01 -14.07
N ALA A 176 15.58 -34.18 -14.08
CA ALA A 176 16.32 -34.98 -15.04
C ALA A 176 15.99 -36.48 -14.93
N ILE A 177 15.87 -37.01 -13.71
CA ILE A 177 15.37 -38.38 -13.45
C ILE A 177 13.93 -38.50 -13.98
N GLY A 178 13.10 -37.50 -13.72
CA GLY A 178 11.73 -37.43 -14.22
C GLY A 178 11.64 -37.48 -15.75
N PHE A 179 12.45 -36.70 -16.46
CA PHE A 179 12.50 -36.68 -17.91
C PHE A 179 13.04 -37.98 -18.51
N SER A 180 14.11 -38.53 -17.93
CA SER A 180 14.73 -39.78 -18.41
C SER A 180 13.82 -41.00 -18.19
N ARG A 181 13.15 -41.08 -17.03
CA ARG A 181 12.28 -42.22 -16.68
C ARG A 181 10.81 -42.00 -17.06
N LYS A 182 10.46 -40.83 -17.61
CA LYS A 182 9.08 -40.36 -17.86
C LYS A 182 8.17 -40.38 -16.61
N ARG A 183 8.76 -40.43 -15.41
CA ARG A 183 8.06 -40.43 -14.12
C ARG A 183 8.99 -39.95 -13.01
N LEU A 184 8.44 -39.13 -12.11
CA LEU A 184 9.14 -38.75 -10.88
C LEU A 184 9.23 -39.93 -9.90
N PRO A 185 10.13 -39.88 -8.91
CA PRO A 185 10.11 -40.81 -7.79
C PRO A 185 8.72 -40.88 -7.15
N VAL A 186 8.30 -42.08 -6.75
CA VAL A 186 6.94 -42.36 -6.26
C VAL A 186 6.59 -41.45 -5.07
N GLN A 187 7.53 -41.27 -4.14
CA GLN A 187 7.29 -40.46 -2.96
C GLN A 187 7.09 -38.98 -3.29
N VAL A 188 7.94 -38.42 -4.16
CA VAL A 188 7.82 -37.02 -4.63
C VAL A 188 6.49 -36.81 -5.34
N THR A 189 6.10 -37.75 -6.21
CA THR A 189 4.82 -37.70 -6.93
C THR A 189 3.64 -37.70 -5.96
N LYS A 190 3.67 -38.57 -4.93
CA LYS A 190 2.62 -38.64 -3.90
C LYS A 190 2.47 -37.31 -3.14
N TRP A 191 3.58 -36.70 -2.72
CA TRP A 191 3.56 -35.40 -2.03
C TRP A 191 2.96 -34.31 -2.91
N ILE A 192 3.50 -34.13 -4.14
CA ILE A 192 3.01 -33.10 -5.06
C ILE A 192 1.52 -33.33 -5.37
N GLN A 193 1.11 -34.58 -5.61
CA GLN A 193 -0.28 -34.92 -5.92
C GLN A 193 -1.21 -34.70 -4.73
N ALA A 194 -0.79 -35.03 -3.50
CA ALA A 194 -1.58 -34.78 -2.30
C ALA A 194 -1.80 -33.28 -2.08
N THR A 195 -0.74 -32.47 -2.18
CA THR A 195 -0.82 -31.02 -2.04
C THR A 195 -1.63 -30.40 -3.18
N ALA A 196 -1.40 -30.81 -4.43
CA ALA A 196 -2.18 -30.38 -5.59
C ALA A 196 -3.67 -30.68 -5.43
N GLY A 197 -4.00 -31.90 -4.96
CA GLY A 197 -5.37 -32.32 -4.70
C GLY A 197 -6.05 -31.54 -3.58
N TRP A 198 -5.35 -31.27 -2.48
CA TRP A 198 -5.87 -30.45 -1.37
C TRP A 198 -6.06 -28.99 -1.77
N LEU A 199 -5.12 -28.43 -2.52
CA LEU A 199 -5.19 -27.05 -3.03
C LEU A 199 -6.15 -26.90 -4.21
N GLY A 200 -6.52 -27.98 -4.89
CA GLY A 200 -7.33 -27.92 -6.12
C GLY A 200 -6.59 -27.25 -7.29
N VAL A 201 -5.28 -27.50 -7.41
CA VAL A 201 -4.42 -26.95 -8.48
C VAL A 201 -3.67 -28.07 -9.21
N SER A 202 -3.04 -27.76 -10.34
CA SER A 202 -2.17 -28.72 -11.04
C SER A 202 -0.85 -28.98 -10.30
N LYS A 203 -0.18 -30.09 -10.61
CA LYS A 203 1.14 -30.41 -10.06
C LYS A 203 2.19 -29.32 -10.34
N ALA A 204 2.16 -28.75 -11.55
CA ALA A 204 3.05 -27.65 -11.94
C ALA A 204 2.79 -26.39 -11.11
N GLN A 205 1.52 -26.07 -10.86
CA GLN A 205 1.13 -24.95 -10.01
C GLN A 205 1.57 -25.12 -8.56
N THR A 206 1.51 -26.33 -8.01
CA THR A 206 2.06 -26.64 -6.68
C THR A 206 3.55 -26.30 -6.59
N ILE A 207 4.32 -26.57 -7.66
CA ILE A 207 5.75 -26.23 -7.72
C ILE A 207 5.94 -24.71 -7.74
N LEU A 208 5.16 -23.97 -8.53
CA LEU A 208 5.22 -22.49 -8.54
C LEU A 208 4.91 -21.89 -7.15
N LEU A 209 3.88 -22.41 -6.47
CA LEU A 209 3.53 -21.99 -5.12
C LEU A 209 4.66 -22.27 -4.11
N ALA A 210 5.36 -23.39 -4.26
CA ALA A 210 6.51 -23.73 -3.41
C ALA A 210 7.73 -22.84 -3.66
N LEU A 211 7.93 -22.38 -4.90
CA LEU A 211 9.04 -21.49 -5.28
C LEU A 211 8.80 -20.02 -4.90
N ALA A 212 7.54 -19.58 -4.85
CA ALA A 212 7.17 -18.20 -4.53
C ALA A 212 7.82 -17.64 -3.23
N PRO A 213 7.76 -18.32 -2.06
CA PRO A 213 8.40 -17.82 -0.84
C PRO A 213 9.92 -17.81 -0.93
N LEU A 214 10.54 -18.72 -1.69
CA LEU A 214 11.99 -18.71 -1.93
C LEU A 214 12.40 -17.48 -2.75
N LEU A 215 11.59 -17.07 -3.72
CA LEU A 215 11.85 -15.84 -4.48
C LEU A 215 11.70 -14.58 -3.61
N ALA A 216 10.70 -14.53 -2.75
CA ALA A 216 10.55 -13.41 -1.81
C ALA A 216 11.69 -13.38 -0.77
N LEU A 217 12.21 -14.53 -0.33
CA LEU A 217 13.40 -14.59 0.52
C LEU A 217 14.66 -14.13 -0.25
N ALA A 218 14.82 -14.52 -1.51
CA ALA A 218 15.91 -14.03 -2.36
C ALA A 218 15.86 -12.50 -2.54
N ALA A 219 14.66 -11.92 -2.58
CA ALA A 219 14.49 -10.46 -2.60
C ALA A 219 15.05 -9.79 -1.35
N TRP A 220 14.75 -10.33 -0.15
CA TRP A 220 15.36 -9.88 1.10
C TRP A 220 16.89 -9.98 1.06
N MET A 221 17.42 -11.16 0.72
CA MET A 221 18.88 -11.41 0.74
C MET A 221 19.64 -10.47 -0.20
N ALA A 222 19.02 -10.08 -1.32
CA ALA A 222 19.59 -9.13 -2.27
C ALA A 222 19.39 -7.66 -1.86
N ALA A 223 18.39 -7.37 -1.03
CA ALA A 223 18.19 -6.05 -0.47
C ALA A 223 19.12 -5.80 0.71
N GLY A 224 19.13 -6.69 1.70
CA GLY A 224 19.75 -6.43 3.00
C GLY A 224 18.96 -5.44 3.85
N ASP A 225 19.53 -5.06 4.97
CA ASP A 225 18.96 -4.21 6.02
C ASP A 225 19.39 -2.72 5.92
N GLY A 226 20.43 -2.42 5.16
CA GLY A 226 20.92 -1.05 4.96
C GLY A 226 19.96 -0.12 4.17
N MET A 227 20.23 1.19 4.22
CA MET A 227 19.46 2.20 3.45
C MET A 227 19.57 2.01 1.93
N LEU A 228 20.72 1.49 1.49
CA LEU A 228 20.98 1.08 0.11
C LEU A 228 20.95 -0.44 0.00
N MET A 229 20.16 -0.94 -0.94
CA MET A 229 20.09 -2.34 -1.28
C MET A 229 21.41 -2.82 -1.87
N ARG A 230 21.82 -4.05 -1.50
CA ARG A 230 23.02 -4.69 -2.05
C ARG A 230 22.93 -4.90 -3.56
N ARG A 231 21.77 -5.33 -4.07
CA ARG A 231 21.43 -5.44 -5.51
C ARG A 231 19.96 -5.04 -5.78
N PRO A 232 19.67 -3.75 -6.01
CA PRO A 232 18.30 -3.25 -6.07
C PRO A 232 17.42 -3.91 -7.14
N GLN A 233 17.92 -3.98 -8.37
CA GLN A 233 17.17 -4.55 -9.50
C GLN A 233 16.85 -6.02 -9.26
N PHE A 234 17.83 -6.79 -8.80
CA PHE A 234 17.65 -8.21 -8.52
C PHE A 234 16.65 -8.43 -7.39
N ALA A 235 16.73 -7.64 -6.30
CA ALA A 235 15.81 -7.73 -5.18
C ALA A 235 14.35 -7.50 -5.61
N VAL A 236 14.08 -6.40 -6.33
CA VAL A 236 12.74 -6.06 -6.81
C VAL A 236 12.22 -7.11 -7.82
N ILE A 237 13.07 -7.57 -8.76
CA ILE A 237 12.67 -8.60 -9.73
C ILE A 237 12.32 -9.90 -9.02
N MET A 238 13.11 -10.35 -8.03
CA MET A 238 12.80 -11.57 -7.27
C MET A 238 11.48 -11.45 -6.49
N TRP A 239 11.22 -10.29 -5.89
CA TRP A 239 9.94 -10.05 -5.19
C TRP A 239 8.75 -10.12 -6.15
N LEU A 240 8.83 -9.41 -7.29
CA LEU A 240 7.79 -9.43 -8.32
C LEU A 240 7.59 -10.83 -8.93
N LEU A 241 8.67 -11.59 -9.17
CA LEU A 241 8.60 -12.97 -9.64
C LEU A 241 7.96 -13.89 -8.60
N GLY A 242 8.25 -13.70 -7.31
CA GLY A 242 7.59 -14.42 -6.22
C GLY A 242 6.08 -14.20 -6.22
N ILE A 243 5.65 -12.94 -6.36
CA ILE A 243 4.23 -12.58 -6.49
C ILE A 243 3.62 -13.19 -7.75
N LEU A 244 4.33 -13.13 -8.89
CA LEU A 244 3.85 -13.71 -10.15
C LEU A 244 3.68 -15.23 -10.03
N PHE A 245 4.64 -15.93 -9.43
CA PHE A 245 4.60 -17.39 -9.24
C PHE A 245 3.49 -17.80 -8.30
N LEU A 246 3.27 -17.02 -7.23
CA LEU A 246 2.14 -17.20 -6.34
C LEU A 246 0.80 -17.06 -7.08
N VAL A 247 0.62 -16.00 -7.88
CA VAL A 247 -0.62 -15.76 -8.63
C VAL A 247 -0.84 -16.85 -9.69
N ALA A 248 0.18 -17.14 -10.50
CA ALA A 248 0.11 -18.18 -11.53
C ALA A 248 -0.11 -19.59 -10.94
N GLY A 249 0.53 -19.88 -9.81
CA GLY A 249 0.35 -21.11 -9.04
C GLY A 249 -1.01 -21.20 -8.36
N SER A 250 -1.67 -20.07 -8.11
CA SER A 250 -2.97 -20.05 -7.43
C SER A 250 -4.16 -20.14 -8.38
N LEU A 251 -4.06 -19.66 -9.62
CA LEU A 251 -5.21 -19.57 -10.54
C LEU A 251 -5.26 -20.80 -11.46
N ALA A 252 -6.04 -21.82 -11.07
CA ALA A 252 -6.21 -23.08 -11.82
C ALA A 252 -6.81 -22.89 -13.22
N ASP A 253 -7.76 -21.96 -13.35
CA ASP A 253 -8.32 -21.50 -14.61
C ASP A 253 -8.29 -19.97 -14.59
N LEU A 254 -7.48 -19.34 -15.46
CA LEU A 254 -7.75 -17.95 -15.78
C LEU A 254 -9.16 -17.92 -16.38
N PRO A 255 -10.06 -17.03 -15.92
CA PRO A 255 -11.38 -16.93 -16.52
C PRO A 255 -11.18 -16.76 -18.03
N ALA A 256 -11.78 -17.65 -18.82
CA ALA A 256 -11.77 -17.55 -20.26
C ALA A 256 -12.14 -16.10 -20.62
N ARG A 257 -11.28 -15.42 -21.39
CA ARG A 257 -11.55 -14.07 -21.92
C ARG A 257 -12.98 -14.06 -22.45
N GLY A 258 -13.87 -13.31 -21.80
CA GLY A 258 -15.27 -13.48 -22.14
C GLY A 258 -16.30 -12.71 -21.32
N GLU A 259 -16.05 -11.44 -21.03
CA GLU A 259 -17.03 -10.40 -21.35
C GLU A 259 -16.21 -9.20 -21.81
N GLY A 260 -16.44 -8.71 -23.04
CA GLY A 260 -15.83 -7.44 -23.45
C GLY A 260 -16.12 -6.37 -22.39
N LEU A 261 -15.22 -5.39 -22.24
CA LEU A 261 -15.47 -4.17 -21.49
C LEU A 261 -16.64 -3.41 -22.12
N ARG A 262 -17.86 -3.93 -22.01
CA ARG A 262 -19.07 -3.13 -22.16
C ARG A 262 -18.94 -2.09 -21.06
N LEU A 263 -18.92 -0.81 -21.43
CA LEU A 263 -19.12 0.30 -20.51
C LEU A 263 -20.48 0.09 -19.82
N ARG A 264 -20.51 -0.75 -18.79
CA ARG A 264 -21.67 -0.91 -17.92
C ARG A 264 -21.80 0.42 -17.18
N ARG A 265 -23.02 0.96 -17.08
CA ARG A 265 -23.32 2.20 -16.33
C ARG A 265 -22.68 2.24 -14.93
N GLU A 266 -22.45 1.07 -14.33
CA GLU A 266 -21.72 0.91 -13.07
C GLU A 266 -20.29 1.49 -13.09
N TRP A 267 -19.53 1.34 -14.18
CA TRP A 267 -18.19 1.92 -14.31
C TRP A 267 -18.23 3.44 -14.35
N GLY A 268 -19.23 4.03 -15.00
CA GLY A 268 -19.45 5.47 -14.99
C GLY A 268 -19.74 6.01 -13.59
N ILE A 269 -20.58 5.31 -12.82
CA ILE A 269 -20.86 5.67 -11.41
C ILE A 269 -19.59 5.57 -10.55
N LEU A 270 -18.82 4.49 -10.70
CA LEU A 270 -17.57 4.32 -9.95
C LEU A 270 -16.52 5.36 -10.32
N ALA A 271 -16.39 5.68 -11.60
CA ALA A 271 -15.51 6.75 -12.05
C ALA A 271 -15.95 8.11 -11.49
N ALA A 272 -17.25 8.41 -11.49
CA ALA A 272 -17.78 9.64 -10.90
C ALA A 272 -17.57 9.72 -9.38
N VAL A 273 -17.80 8.63 -8.65
CA VAL A 273 -17.55 8.55 -7.20
C VAL A 273 -16.06 8.71 -6.89
N PHE A 274 -15.19 8.04 -7.65
CA PHE A 274 -13.74 8.19 -7.49
C PHE A 274 -13.29 9.61 -7.78
N LEU A 275 -13.72 10.17 -8.92
CA LEU A 275 -13.34 11.52 -9.32
C LEU A 275 -13.83 12.54 -8.30
N GLY A 276 -15.09 12.46 -7.87
CA GLY A 276 -15.62 13.33 -6.81
C GLY A 276 -14.84 13.20 -5.50
N ALA A 277 -14.55 11.96 -5.06
CA ALA A 277 -13.77 11.73 -3.86
C ALA A 277 -12.33 12.26 -3.97
N PHE A 278 -11.69 12.10 -5.13
CA PHE A 278 -10.35 12.59 -5.41
C PHE A 278 -10.30 14.12 -5.47
N LEU A 279 -11.23 14.77 -6.16
CA LEU A 279 -11.29 16.23 -6.25
C LEU A 279 -11.44 16.88 -4.86
N LEU A 280 -12.29 16.31 -4.00
CA LEU A 280 -12.44 16.77 -2.61
C LEU A 280 -11.16 16.63 -1.76
N ARG A 281 -10.20 15.80 -2.18
CA ARG A 281 -8.99 15.48 -1.39
C ARG A 281 -7.71 16.03 -2.01
N GLY A 282 -7.66 16.12 -3.34
CA GLY A 282 -6.44 16.44 -4.09
C GLY A 282 -6.36 17.89 -4.59
N ILE A 283 -7.46 18.65 -4.53
CA ILE A 283 -7.46 20.08 -4.90
C ILE A 283 -7.21 20.94 -3.67
N ALA A 284 -6.44 22.02 -3.84
CA ALA A 284 -6.16 23.05 -2.85
C ALA A 284 -5.53 22.48 -1.56
N THR A 285 -4.62 21.53 -1.71
CA THR A 285 -3.99 20.81 -0.60
C THR A 285 -2.92 21.63 0.12
N ALA A 286 -2.48 22.76 -0.43
CA ALA A 286 -1.67 23.74 0.31
C ALA A 286 -2.53 24.68 1.15
N GLU A 287 -3.78 24.93 0.77
CA GLU A 287 -4.70 25.85 1.46
C GLU A 287 -5.56 25.13 2.51
N TYR A 288 -5.90 23.86 2.28
CA TYR A 288 -6.75 23.08 3.18
C TYR A 288 -6.12 21.71 3.50
N PRO A 289 -5.66 21.48 4.73
CA PRO A 289 -5.36 22.50 5.74
C PRO A 289 -4.14 23.35 5.35
N TRP A 290 -4.14 24.63 5.74
CA TRP A 290 -3.16 25.65 5.28
C TRP A 290 -1.74 25.51 5.85
N LEU A 291 -1.54 24.65 6.85
CA LEU A 291 -0.24 24.40 7.47
C LEU A 291 0.31 23.04 7.07
N LEU A 292 1.63 22.94 6.93
CA LEU A 292 2.34 21.67 6.81
C LEU A 292 2.89 21.27 8.18
N THR A 293 2.45 20.15 8.73
CA THR A 293 2.91 19.69 10.04
C THR A 293 4.35 19.16 10.01
N GLY A 294 5.03 19.22 11.15
CA GLY A 294 6.38 18.66 11.29
C GLY A 294 6.46 17.17 10.95
N ASP A 295 5.42 16.39 11.24
CA ASP A 295 5.34 14.96 10.88
C ASP A 295 5.24 14.75 9.37
N GLU A 296 4.39 15.51 8.69
CA GLU A 296 4.27 15.46 7.23
C GLU A 296 5.60 15.84 6.58
N ALA A 297 6.18 16.95 7.01
CA ALA A 297 7.46 17.43 6.50
C ALA A 297 8.60 16.44 6.78
N SER A 298 8.61 15.78 7.94
CA SER A 298 9.60 14.72 8.25
C SER A 298 9.45 13.53 7.30
N GLY A 299 8.21 13.13 6.99
CA GLY A 299 7.96 12.13 5.96
C GLY A 299 8.42 12.60 4.57
N GLY A 300 8.22 13.88 4.27
CA GLY A 300 8.73 14.53 3.06
C GLY A 300 10.25 14.49 2.95
N LEU A 301 10.98 14.81 4.03
CA LEU A 301 12.44 14.71 4.08
C LEU A 301 12.91 13.27 3.88
N SER A 302 12.26 12.28 4.50
CA SER A 302 12.57 10.86 4.23
C SER A 302 12.22 10.42 2.81
N ALA A 303 11.25 11.06 2.16
CA ALA A 303 11.00 10.84 0.74
C ALA A 303 12.11 11.45 -0.13
N LEU A 304 12.70 12.58 0.26
CA LEU A 304 13.84 13.17 -0.45
C LEU A 304 15.11 12.32 -0.39
N GLU A 305 15.31 11.52 0.67
CA GLU A 305 16.40 10.53 0.71
C GLU A 305 16.36 9.59 -0.53
N PHE A 306 15.16 9.24 -1.01
CA PHE A 306 14.99 8.46 -2.24
C PHE A 306 15.19 9.29 -3.52
N VAL A 307 14.82 10.57 -3.51
CA VAL A 307 15.01 11.48 -4.65
C VAL A 307 16.51 11.71 -4.89
N ASN A 308 17.25 11.93 -3.81
CA ASN A 308 18.69 12.23 -3.80
C ASN A 308 19.57 10.97 -3.99
N GLY A 309 18.98 9.77 -3.87
CA GLY A 309 19.72 8.50 -3.99
C GLY A 309 20.46 8.07 -2.72
N GLU A 310 20.21 8.73 -1.60
CA GLU A 310 20.70 8.36 -0.26
C GLU A 310 20.04 7.07 0.24
N ARG A 311 18.82 6.79 -0.23
CA ARG A 311 18.06 5.58 0.04
C ARG A 311 17.51 4.96 -1.24
N ASN A 312 17.57 3.64 -1.33
CA ASN A 312 16.86 2.88 -2.37
C ASN A 312 16.20 1.59 -1.84
N ASN A 313 16.39 1.28 -0.55
CA ASN A 313 15.80 0.11 0.08
C ASN A 313 14.34 0.38 0.46
N ILE A 314 13.41 -0.32 -0.20
CA ILE A 314 11.96 -0.29 0.03
C ILE A 314 11.47 -1.40 0.99
N PHE A 315 12.36 -2.29 1.42
CA PHE A 315 12.05 -3.42 2.32
C PHE A 315 12.51 -3.20 3.77
N GLY A 316 13.10 -2.03 4.07
CA GLY A 316 13.48 -1.62 5.42
C GLY A 316 12.56 -0.52 5.97
N LEU A 317 13.09 0.26 6.92
CA LEU A 317 12.39 1.38 7.57
C LEU A 317 13.03 2.73 7.21
N ALA A 318 12.28 3.80 7.42
CA ALA A 318 12.73 5.19 7.34
C ALA A 318 12.26 5.95 8.58
N TRP A 319 11.96 7.25 8.46
CA TRP A 319 11.56 8.10 9.57
C TRP A 319 10.58 7.43 10.53
N PHE A 320 10.91 7.53 11.82
CA PHE A 320 10.05 7.15 12.94
C PHE A 320 9.72 5.65 13.03
N SER A 321 10.58 4.80 12.45
CA SER A 321 10.43 3.34 12.38
C SER A 321 9.29 2.88 11.48
N PHE A 322 8.87 3.73 10.53
CA PHE A 322 7.86 3.36 9.54
C PHE A 322 8.48 2.68 8.32
N PRO A 323 7.78 1.72 7.70
CA PRO A 323 8.23 1.08 6.47
C PRO A 323 8.55 2.08 5.34
N SER A 324 9.70 1.85 4.72
CA SER A 324 10.30 2.73 3.72
C SER A 324 9.52 2.83 2.40
N LEU A 325 8.74 1.80 2.04
CA LEU A 325 7.95 1.79 0.79
C LEU A 325 6.94 2.95 0.72
N TYR A 326 6.35 3.34 1.86
CA TYR A 326 5.45 4.49 1.91
C TYR A 326 6.14 5.79 1.43
N PHE A 327 7.34 6.06 1.96
CA PHE A 327 8.11 7.26 1.60
C PHE A 327 8.65 7.18 0.16
N TYR A 328 8.96 5.97 -0.34
CA TYR A 328 9.27 5.76 -1.76
C TYR A 328 8.09 6.15 -2.67
N LEU A 329 6.84 5.89 -2.26
CA LEU A 329 5.68 6.34 -3.05
C LEU A 329 5.52 7.86 -3.01
N GLN A 330 5.80 8.50 -1.87
CA GLN A 330 5.84 9.97 -1.78
C GLN A 330 6.95 10.56 -2.65
N SER A 331 8.12 9.93 -2.72
CA SER A 331 9.26 10.42 -3.49
C SER A 331 8.96 10.46 -5.00
N ILE A 332 8.15 9.53 -5.51
CA ILE A 332 7.67 9.56 -6.90
C ILE A 332 6.89 10.85 -7.16
N SER A 333 5.98 11.21 -6.25
CA SER A 333 5.17 12.44 -6.38
C SER A 333 6.05 13.69 -6.34
N ILE A 334 6.95 13.77 -5.35
CA ILE A 334 7.88 14.89 -5.18
C ILE A 334 8.81 15.02 -6.39
N ARG A 335 9.30 13.91 -6.94
CA ARG A 335 10.16 13.93 -8.13
C ARG A 335 9.44 14.42 -9.38
N LEU A 336 8.14 14.17 -9.50
CA LEU A 336 7.34 14.57 -10.67
C LEU A 336 6.85 16.02 -10.57
N PHE A 337 6.51 16.49 -9.37
CA PHE A 337 5.81 17.77 -9.16
C PHE A 337 6.61 18.80 -8.35
N GLY A 338 7.80 18.44 -7.86
CA GLY A 338 8.64 19.27 -7.01
C GLY A 338 8.43 19.04 -5.51
N GLN A 339 9.31 19.63 -4.71
CA GLN A 339 9.26 19.59 -3.24
C GLN A 339 8.24 20.62 -2.73
N THR A 340 6.97 20.24 -2.77
CA THR A 340 5.84 21.09 -2.36
C THR A 340 4.88 20.35 -1.43
N THR A 341 4.08 21.09 -0.68
CA THR A 341 3.02 20.54 0.19
C THR A 341 2.01 19.71 -0.61
N GLU A 342 1.66 20.15 -1.80
CA GLU A 342 0.71 19.48 -2.69
C GLU A 342 1.26 18.16 -3.20
N ALA A 343 2.53 18.16 -3.67
CA ALA A 343 3.19 16.95 -4.13
C ALA A 343 3.28 15.90 -3.00
N LEU A 344 3.60 16.34 -1.79
CA LEU A 344 3.66 15.48 -0.61
C LEU A 344 2.31 14.85 -0.25
N ARG A 345 1.22 15.63 -0.33
CA ARG A 345 -0.15 15.22 0.05
C ARG A 345 -0.89 14.43 -1.02
N LEU A 346 -0.43 14.48 -2.28
CA LEU A 346 -1.10 13.82 -3.41
C LEU A 346 -1.30 12.32 -3.22
N THR A 347 -0.31 11.63 -2.62
CA THR A 347 -0.37 10.18 -2.40
C THR A 347 -1.46 9.82 -1.38
N SER A 348 -1.62 10.61 -0.32
CA SER A 348 -2.70 10.49 0.66
C SER A 348 -4.06 10.80 0.07
N ALA A 349 -4.16 11.81 -0.79
CA ALA A 349 -5.40 12.14 -1.49
C ALA A 349 -5.86 10.99 -2.39
N LEU A 350 -4.92 10.38 -3.11
CA LEU A 350 -5.16 9.19 -3.93
C LEU A 350 -5.57 7.99 -3.06
N ALA A 351 -4.84 7.71 -1.98
CA ALA A 351 -5.17 6.63 -1.06
C ALA A 351 -6.59 6.80 -0.50
N GLY A 352 -6.94 8.03 -0.09
CA GLY A 352 -8.24 8.35 0.44
C GLY A 352 -9.39 8.16 -0.57
N ALA A 353 -9.17 8.55 -1.83
CA ALA A 353 -10.14 8.30 -2.91
C ALA A 353 -10.28 6.81 -3.24
N LEU A 354 -9.17 6.06 -3.23
CA LEU A 354 -9.19 4.61 -3.41
C LEU A 354 -9.91 3.90 -2.26
N THR A 355 -9.84 4.41 -1.02
CA THR A 355 -10.60 3.86 0.12
C THR A 355 -12.09 3.85 -0.15
N VAL A 356 -12.62 4.89 -0.81
CA VAL A 356 -14.04 4.99 -1.17
C VAL A 356 -14.46 3.87 -2.15
N LEU A 357 -13.59 3.56 -3.13
CA LEU A 357 -13.81 2.46 -4.07
C LEU A 357 -13.67 1.09 -3.41
N ALA A 358 -12.66 0.93 -2.55
CA ALA A 358 -12.46 -0.29 -1.80
C ALA A 358 -13.65 -0.58 -0.87
N LEU A 359 -14.18 0.45 -0.20
CA LEU A 359 -15.39 0.35 0.60
C LEU A 359 -16.60 -0.02 -0.25
N TYR A 360 -16.79 0.60 -1.41
CA TYR A 360 -17.87 0.24 -2.34
C TYR A 360 -17.82 -1.26 -2.66
N TRP A 361 -16.62 -1.74 -3.02
CA TRP A 361 -16.42 -3.14 -3.37
C TRP A 361 -16.77 -4.05 -2.19
N PHE A 362 -16.24 -3.78 -1.00
CA PHE A 362 -16.57 -4.54 0.21
C PHE A 362 -18.07 -4.60 0.49
N LEU A 363 -18.73 -3.45 0.57
CA LEU A 363 -20.15 -3.38 0.87
C LEU A 363 -21.00 -4.07 -0.20
N LYS A 364 -20.60 -4.01 -1.47
CA LYS A 364 -21.30 -4.69 -2.57
C LYS A 364 -21.27 -6.19 -2.40
N GLN A 365 -20.13 -6.76 -1.99
CA GLN A 365 -19.99 -8.21 -1.75
C GLN A 365 -20.70 -8.66 -0.47
N ALA A 366 -20.60 -7.87 0.60
CA ALA A 366 -21.09 -8.25 1.92
C ALA A 366 -22.58 -7.95 2.16
N PHE A 367 -23.06 -6.78 1.72
CA PHE A 367 -24.38 -6.25 2.09
C PHE A 367 -25.27 -5.83 0.90
N GLY A 368 -24.68 -5.75 -0.30
CA GLY A 368 -25.35 -5.47 -1.57
C GLY A 368 -25.22 -4.02 -2.04
N ARG A 369 -25.61 -3.79 -3.31
CA ARG A 369 -25.35 -2.53 -4.05
C ARG A 369 -25.81 -1.24 -3.39
N TRP A 370 -26.94 -1.24 -2.69
CA TRP A 370 -27.48 -0.01 -2.11
C TRP A 370 -26.67 0.42 -0.89
N VAL A 371 -26.26 -0.53 -0.05
CA VAL A 371 -25.34 -0.26 1.06
C VAL A 371 -23.99 0.22 0.52
N ALA A 372 -23.52 -0.38 -0.57
CA ALA A 372 -22.29 0.06 -1.23
C ALA A 372 -22.36 1.51 -1.72
N LEU A 373 -23.42 1.87 -2.43
CA LEU A 373 -23.57 3.21 -2.97
C LEU A 373 -23.67 4.26 -1.86
N THR A 374 -24.56 4.06 -0.88
CA THR A 374 -24.74 5.04 0.20
C THR A 374 -23.53 5.11 1.13
N GLY A 375 -22.89 3.98 1.45
CA GLY A 375 -21.68 3.96 2.28
C GLY A 375 -20.50 4.67 1.64
N SER A 376 -20.30 4.50 0.32
CA SER A 376 -19.22 5.19 -0.40
C SER A 376 -19.48 6.69 -0.53
N ILE A 377 -20.73 7.13 -0.74
CA ILE A 377 -21.06 8.56 -0.77
C ILE A 377 -20.79 9.20 0.60
N LEU A 378 -21.22 8.54 1.69
CA LEU A 378 -20.99 9.02 3.05
C LEU A 378 -19.49 9.10 3.38
N LEU A 379 -18.70 8.08 3.03
CA LEU A 379 -17.24 8.12 3.24
C LEU A 379 -16.56 9.19 2.38
N ALA A 380 -17.02 9.38 1.13
CA ALA A 380 -16.47 10.39 0.23
C ALA A 380 -16.60 11.80 0.81
N ALA A 381 -17.75 12.09 1.45
CA ALA A 381 -18.05 13.38 2.06
C ALA A 381 -17.57 13.54 3.51
N SER A 382 -17.20 12.45 4.21
CA SER A 382 -16.84 12.47 5.63
C SER A 382 -15.75 13.50 5.96
N HIS A 383 -16.05 14.47 6.83
CA HIS A 383 -15.12 15.53 7.23
C HIS A 383 -13.84 14.93 7.82
N PHE A 384 -14.01 13.91 8.66
CA PHE A 384 -12.92 13.20 9.33
C PHE A 384 -12.01 12.48 8.34
N HIS A 385 -12.57 11.72 7.40
CA HIS A 385 -11.74 11.00 6.43
C HIS A 385 -11.12 11.93 5.39
N ILE A 386 -11.83 13.00 4.98
CA ILE A 386 -11.27 14.04 4.09
C ILE A 386 -10.03 14.65 4.76
N HIS A 387 -10.11 15.05 6.03
CA HIS A 387 -8.99 15.64 6.75
C HIS A 387 -7.70 14.82 6.64
N PHE A 388 -7.75 13.54 7.03
CA PHE A 388 -6.56 12.67 6.95
C PHE A 388 -6.17 12.28 5.54
N SER A 389 -7.09 12.35 4.57
CA SER A 389 -6.73 12.20 3.14
C SER A 389 -6.02 13.42 2.58
N ARG A 390 -6.06 14.56 3.28
CA ARG A 390 -5.40 15.82 2.91
C ARG A 390 -4.12 16.06 3.70
N LEU A 391 -3.69 15.10 4.53
CA LEU A 391 -2.40 15.12 5.22
C LEU A 391 -1.44 14.12 4.57
N GLY A 392 -0.17 14.49 4.42
CA GLY A 392 0.93 13.65 3.90
C GLY A 392 1.38 12.54 4.85
N LEU A 393 0.45 11.91 5.57
CA LEU A 393 0.69 10.89 6.59
C LEU A 393 0.29 9.48 6.10
N ASN A 394 0.99 8.47 6.61
CA ASN A 394 0.81 7.07 6.21
C ASN A 394 -0.45 6.41 6.77
N ASN A 395 -1.03 6.93 7.86
CA ASN A 395 -2.18 6.32 8.54
C ASN A 395 -3.47 6.25 7.70
N VAL A 396 -3.65 7.11 6.68
CA VAL A 396 -4.81 7.04 5.77
C VAL A 396 -4.84 5.74 4.94
N TRP A 397 -3.67 5.15 4.70
CA TRP A 397 -3.53 3.93 3.90
C TRP A 397 -4.12 2.70 4.60
N ASP A 398 -4.15 2.67 5.93
CA ASP A 398 -4.74 1.55 6.66
C ASP A 398 -6.24 1.40 6.40
N GLY A 399 -6.95 2.52 6.27
CA GLY A 399 -8.37 2.50 5.87
C GLY A 399 -8.56 1.88 4.48
N LEU A 400 -7.71 2.23 3.52
CA LEU A 400 -7.70 1.65 2.17
C LEU A 400 -7.46 0.15 2.23
N PHE A 401 -6.40 -0.30 2.91
CA PHE A 401 -6.04 -1.71 2.95
C PHE A 401 -7.10 -2.55 3.64
N VAL A 402 -7.61 -2.14 4.80
CA VAL A 402 -8.63 -2.94 5.50
C VAL A 402 -9.91 -3.03 4.65
N ALA A 403 -10.33 -1.94 4.00
CA ALA A 403 -11.48 -1.97 3.09
C ALA A 403 -11.25 -2.86 1.88
N PHE A 404 -10.07 -2.80 1.25
CA PHE A 404 -9.71 -3.60 0.09
C PHE A 404 -9.63 -5.10 0.44
N ILE A 405 -8.94 -5.43 1.53
CA ILE A 405 -8.81 -6.80 2.03
C ILE A 405 -10.20 -7.35 2.36
N SER A 406 -11.07 -6.55 2.99
CA SER A 406 -12.46 -6.95 3.25
C SER A 406 -13.22 -7.19 1.94
N GLY A 407 -13.08 -6.33 0.94
CA GLY A 407 -13.72 -6.54 -0.37
C GLY A 407 -13.25 -7.80 -1.09
N ALA A 408 -11.95 -8.02 -1.12
CA ALA A 408 -11.33 -9.20 -1.72
C ALA A 408 -11.74 -10.48 -0.98
N PHE A 409 -11.69 -10.47 0.36
CA PHE A 409 -12.05 -11.61 1.19
C PHE A 409 -13.53 -11.96 1.04
N TRP A 410 -14.45 -11.00 1.11
CA TRP A 410 -15.89 -11.29 0.96
C TRP A 410 -16.25 -11.70 -0.46
N TRP A 411 -15.54 -11.19 -1.47
CA TRP A 411 -15.68 -11.69 -2.83
C TRP A 411 -15.28 -13.16 -2.92
N GLY A 412 -14.13 -13.54 -2.33
CA GLY A 412 -13.70 -14.93 -2.28
C GLY A 412 -14.63 -15.83 -1.47
N TRP A 413 -14.99 -15.39 -0.26
CA TRP A 413 -15.82 -16.13 0.68
C TRP A 413 -17.23 -16.39 0.17
N SER A 414 -17.86 -15.36 -0.39
CA SER A 414 -19.29 -15.40 -0.79
C SER A 414 -19.51 -15.96 -2.19
N LYS A 415 -18.50 -15.89 -3.07
CA LYS A 415 -18.58 -16.38 -4.46
C LYS A 415 -17.75 -17.63 -4.73
N ASP A 416 -17.12 -18.19 -3.69
CA ASP A 416 -16.17 -19.30 -3.79
C ASP A 416 -15.07 -19.03 -4.83
N ASN A 417 -14.55 -17.79 -4.79
CA ASN A 417 -13.60 -17.30 -5.78
C ASN A 417 -12.19 -17.23 -5.20
N ARG A 418 -11.30 -18.09 -5.70
CA ARG A 418 -9.90 -18.17 -5.24
C ARG A 418 -9.11 -16.89 -5.44
N LEU A 419 -9.37 -16.12 -6.50
CA LEU A 419 -8.69 -14.84 -6.73
C LEU A 419 -9.00 -13.84 -5.61
N GLY A 420 -10.20 -13.88 -5.02
CA GLY A 420 -10.53 -13.05 -3.87
C GLY A 420 -9.62 -13.33 -2.66
N TYR A 421 -9.30 -14.59 -2.38
CA TYR A 421 -8.38 -14.98 -1.32
C TYR A 421 -6.93 -14.57 -1.62
N VAL A 422 -6.48 -14.74 -2.87
CA VAL A 422 -5.14 -14.29 -3.30
C VAL A 422 -5.02 -12.77 -3.14
N LEU A 423 -5.99 -11.99 -3.63
CA LEU A 423 -5.99 -10.54 -3.50
C LEU A 423 -6.10 -10.07 -2.04
N ALA A 424 -6.90 -10.76 -1.21
CA ALA A 424 -6.98 -10.45 0.22
C ALA A 424 -5.63 -10.67 0.92
N GLY A 425 -4.93 -11.77 0.60
CA GLY A 425 -3.62 -12.07 1.16
C GLY A 425 -2.55 -11.10 0.67
N LEU A 426 -2.47 -10.84 -0.63
CA LEU A 426 -1.57 -9.83 -1.20
C LEU A 426 -1.82 -8.44 -0.59
N GLY A 427 -3.08 -8.04 -0.44
CA GLY A 427 -3.45 -6.78 0.21
C GLY A 427 -3.02 -6.73 1.68
N PHE A 428 -3.19 -7.83 2.42
CA PHE A 428 -2.76 -7.90 3.82
C PHE A 428 -1.24 -7.84 3.95
N GLY A 429 -0.49 -8.58 3.13
CA GLY A 429 0.96 -8.48 3.13
C GLY A 429 1.48 -7.10 2.72
N LEU A 430 0.84 -6.47 1.73
CA LEU A 430 1.21 -5.12 1.28
C LEU A 430 0.90 -4.05 2.34
N ALA A 431 -0.19 -4.21 3.09
CA ALA A 431 -0.53 -3.29 4.18
C ALA A 431 0.58 -3.15 5.23
N GLN A 432 1.41 -4.18 5.41
CA GLN A 432 2.53 -4.16 6.37
C GLN A 432 3.62 -3.16 5.99
N TYR A 433 3.66 -2.71 4.74
CA TYR A 433 4.59 -1.70 4.22
C TYR A 433 4.12 -0.25 4.42
N PHE A 434 3.07 -0.03 5.20
CA PHE A 434 2.49 1.30 5.41
C PHE A 434 2.41 1.64 6.89
N TYR A 435 1.26 1.51 7.52
CA TYR A 435 1.05 1.93 8.90
C TYR A 435 0.71 0.78 9.84
N ALA A 436 0.98 1.00 11.12
CA ALA A 436 0.98 -0.06 12.12
C ALA A 436 -0.43 -0.51 12.55
N SER A 437 -1.49 0.28 12.33
CA SER A 437 -2.85 -0.11 12.74
C SER A 437 -3.36 -1.31 11.94
N SER A 438 -2.91 -1.47 10.69
CA SER A 438 -3.19 -2.67 9.87
C SER A 438 -2.69 -3.98 10.50
N ARG A 439 -1.71 -3.93 11.42
CA ARG A 439 -1.21 -5.13 12.13
C ARG A 439 -2.25 -5.77 13.04
N PHE A 440 -3.27 -5.02 13.47
CA PHE A 440 -4.39 -5.63 14.21
C PHE A 440 -5.14 -6.68 13.41
N LEU A 441 -5.02 -6.69 12.07
CA LEU A 441 -5.55 -7.76 11.23
C LEU A 441 -4.97 -9.14 11.58
N PHE A 442 -3.74 -9.21 12.12
CA PHE A 442 -3.16 -10.47 12.61
C PHE A 442 -3.95 -11.07 13.78
N LEU A 443 -4.68 -10.24 14.54
CA LEU A 443 -5.56 -10.67 15.61
C LEU A 443 -7.01 -10.83 15.11
N LEU A 444 -7.51 -9.86 14.33
CA LEU A 444 -8.90 -9.82 13.91
C LEU A 444 -9.30 -11.01 13.01
N PHE A 445 -8.44 -11.40 12.05
CA PHE A 445 -8.75 -12.52 11.17
C PHE A 445 -8.86 -13.85 11.92
N PRO A 446 -7.88 -14.25 12.78
CA PRO A 446 -8.02 -15.45 13.59
C PRO A 446 -9.22 -15.42 14.53
N ILE A 447 -9.49 -14.29 15.19
CA ILE A 447 -10.67 -14.14 16.07
C ILE A 447 -11.95 -14.36 15.25
N TRP A 448 -12.10 -13.64 14.14
CA TRP A 448 -13.25 -13.79 13.24
C TRP A 448 -13.40 -15.24 12.74
N LEU A 449 -12.29 -15.88 12.37
CA LEU A 449 -12.28 -17.25 11.87
C LEU A 449 -12.68 -18.25 12.97
N ALA A 450 -12.20 -18.07 14.19
CA ALA A 450 -12.56 -18.91 15.33
C ALA A 450 -14.05 -18.83 15.64
N PHE A 451 -14.61 -17.62 15.71
CA PHE A 451 -16.06 -17.41 15.90
C PHE A 451 -16.88 -17.96 14.73
N SER A 452 -16.39 -17.84 13.50
CA SER A 452 -17.07 -18.37 12.31
C SER A 452 -17.03 -19.91 12.28
N ALA A 453 -15.89 -20.51 12.63
CA ALA A 453 -15.69 -21.95 12.72
C ALA A 453 -16.53 -22.59 13.85
N ALA A 454 -16.63 -21.93 15.01
CA ALA A 454 -17.45 -22.37 16.12
C ALA A 454 -18.95 -22.42 15.75
N ARG A 455 -19.39 -21.62 14.76
CA ARG A 455 -20.78 -21.57 14.31
C ARG A 455 -21.05 -22.49 13.13
N ASP A 456 -20.16 -22.50 12.14
CA ASP A 456 -20.29 -23.30 10.93
C ASP A 456 -18.90 -23.81 10.49
N TRP A 457 -18.45 -24.86 11.17
CA TRP A 457 -17.20 -25.53 10.83
C TRP A 457 -17.19 -26.07 9.41
N SER A 458 -18.34 -26.49 8.87
CA SER A 458 -18.43 -27.02 7.51
C SER A 458 -18.07 -25.95 6.47
N ALA A 459 -18.60 -24.73 6.64
CA ALA A 459 -18.28 -23.60 5.77
C ALA A 459 -16.79 -23.22 5.83
N VAL A 460 -16.14 -23.30 7.00
CA VAL A 460 -14.70 -23.03 7.14
C VAL A 460 -13.87 -24.17 6.58
N ARG A 461 -14.20 -25.42 6.90
CA ARG A 461 -13.46 -26.63 6.49
C ARG A 461 -13.38 -26.76 4.98
N THR A 462 -14.47 -26.47 4.29
CA THR A 462 -14.53 -26.45 2.81
C THR A 462 -13.63 -25.36 2.20
N ARG A 463 -13.24 -24.36 2.99
CA ARG A 463 -12.46 -23.20 2.55
C ARG A 463 -10.99 -23.17 3.02
N LEU A 464 -10.53 -24.21 3.73
CA LEU A 464 -9.19 -24.24 4.32
C LEU A 464 -8.08 -24.08 3.27
N SER A 465 -8.26 -24.65 2.09
CA SER A 465 -7.27 -24.54 1.02
C SER A 465 -7.15 -23.11 0.48
N GLN A 466 -8.26 -22.36 0.33
CA GLN A 466 -8.18 -20.97 -0.11
C GLN A 466 -7.71 -20.04 1.02
N LEU A 467 -8.05 -20.33 2.28
CA LEU A 467 -7.49 -19.63 3.44
C LEU A 467 -5.97 -19.82 3.55
N ALA A 468 -5.46 -21.02 3.28
CA ALA A 468 -4.02 -21.28 3.25
C ALA A 468 -3.32 -20.53 2.11
N VAL A 469 -3.98 -20.41 0.95
CA VAL A 469 -3.47 -19.61 -0.18
C VAL A 469 -3.46 -18.12 0.14
N MET A 470 -4.49 -17.63 0.84
CA MET A 470 -4.51 -16.26 1.36
C MET A 470 -3.34 -16.02 2.32
N ALA A 471 -3.10 -16.93 3.27
CA ALA A 471 -1.99 -16.84 4.21
C ALA A 471 -0.64 -16.86 3.48
N LEU A 472 -0.43 -17.80 2.54
CA LEU A 472 0.76 -17.85 1.71
C LEU A 472 0.95 -16.56 0.90
N SER A 473 -0.14 -15.99 0.38
CA SER A 473 -0.09 -14.73 -0.38
C SER A 473 0.34 -13.55 0.48
N ALA A 474 -0.17 -13.46 1.70
CA ALA A 474 0.26 -12.46 2.68
C ALA A 474 1.73 -12.64 3.05
N THR A 475 2.16 -13.88 3.29
CA THR A 475 3.55 -14.21 3.58
C THR A 475 4.47 -13.81 2.44
N VAL A 476 4.24 -14.27 1.21
CA VAL A 476 5.11 -13.95 0.06
C VAL A 476 5.22 -12.44 -0.17
N MET A 477 4.11 -11.70 -0.03
CA MET A 477 4.12 -10.25 -0.18
C MET A 477 4.93 -9.57 0.93
N ALA A 478 4.69 -9.91 2.20
CA ALA A 478 5.32 -9.28 3.36
C ALA A 478 6.72 -9.81 3.70
N LEU A 479 7.14 -10.95 3.12
CA LEU A 479 8.33 -11.67 3.56
C LEU A 479 9.60 -10.80 3.57
N PRO A 480 9.89 -9.95 2.56
CA PRO A 480 11.08 -9.13 2.61
C PRO A 480 11.16 -8.21 3.83
N LEU A 481 10.07 -7.50 4.13
CA LEU A 481 9.97 -6.65 5.32
C LEU A 481 9.87 -7.47 6.61
N GLY A 482 9.24 -8.64 6.57
CA GLY A 482 9.19 -9.56 7.70
C GLY A 482 10.58 -10.03 8.12
N MET A 483 11.45 -10.34 7.15
CA MET A 483 12.84 -10.70 7.42
C MET A 483 13.64 -9.54 8.04
N PHE A 484 13.40 -8.29 7.60
CA PHE A 484 13.95 -7.11 8.28
C PHE A 484 13.55 -7.08 9.76
N TYR A 485 12.26 -7.23 10.07
CA TYR A 485 11.78 -7.20 11.45
C TYR A 485 12.30 -8.35 12.31
N LEU A 486 12.59 -9.53 11.74
CA LEU A 486 13.20 -10.62 12.49
C LEU A 486 14.62 -10.27 12.97
N GLY A 487 15.36 -9.45 12.20
CA GLY A 487 16.65 -8.88 12.62
C GLY A 487 16.52 -7.67 13.55
N HIS A 488 15.38 -6.97 13.50
CA HIS A 488 15.13 -5.71 14.22
C HIS A 488 13.80 -5.72 14.99
N LEU A 489 13.59 -6.73 15.85
CA LEU A 489 12.32 -6.92 16.56
C LEU A 489 11.80 -5.67 17.33
N PRO A 490 12.65 -4.86 18.01
CA PRO A 490 12.19 -3.63 18.67
C PRO A 490 11.51 -2.65 17.69
N GLU A 491 11.97 -2.57 16.45
CA GLU A 491 11.40 -1.69 15.42
C GLU A 491 9.99 -2.13 14.98
N PHE A 492 9.69 -3.43 15.06
CA PHE A 492 8.34 -3.92 14.85
C PHE A 492 7.39 -3.35 15.91
N PHE A 493 7.81 -3.28 17.17
CA PHE A 493 6.96 -2.79 18.25
C PHE A 493 7.02 -1.27 18.46
N ALA A 494 8.02 -0.57 17.89
CA ALA A 494 8.28 0.84 18.12
C ALA A 494 7.06 1.77 17.98
N PRO A 495 6.22 1.66 16.91
CA PRO A 495 5.04 2.52 16.81
C PRO A 495 3.99 2.30 17.91
N MET A 496 3.89 1.08 18.46
CA MET A 496 2.95 0.75 19.54
C MET A 496 3.51 1.12 20.90
N SER A 497 4.81 0.89 21.15
CA SER A 497 5.45 1.22 22.42
C SER A 497 5.52 2.73 22.65
N ARG A 498 5.76 3.50 21.58
CA ARG A 498 5.88 4.97 21.63
C ARG A 498 4.64 5.67 22.17
N VAL A 499 3.46 5.11 21.90
CA VAL A 499 2.17 5.73 22.22
C VAL A 499 1.36 4.88 23.17
N SER A 500 1.97 3.90 23.82
CA SER A 500 1.27 3.02 24.75
C SER A 500 0.83 3.80 25.98
N TYR A 501 -0.47 3.76 26.29
CA TYR A 501 -0.98 4.22 27.58
C TYR A 501 -0.47 3.35 28.73
N LEU A 502 -0.24 2.07 28.45
CA LEU A 502 0.30 1.12 29.41
C LEU A 502 1.78 1.45 29.67
N GLY A 503 2.14 1.66 30.94
CA GLY A 503 3.51 1.95 31.35
C GLY A 503 3.63 3.27 32.08
N ALA A 504 4.51 4.16 31.61
CA ALA A 504 4.81 5.43 32.26
C ALA A 504 3.58 6.33 32.37
N THR A 505 2.81 6.47 31.28
CA THR A 505 1.61 7.33 31.23
C THR A 505 0.57 6.91 32.27
N LEU A 506 0.17 5.64 32.29
CA LEU A 506 -0.74 5.11 33.31
C LEU A 506 -0.20 5.30 34.74
N ARG A 507 1.09 5.09 34.98
CA ARG A 507 1.69 5.30 36.32
C ARG A 507 1.63 6.77 36.74
N SER A 508 1.95 7.68 35.83
CA SER A 508 1.86 9.13 36.07
C SER A 508 0.42 9.54 36.37
N ASP A 509 -0.56 9.05 35.60
CA ASP A 509 -1.97 9.39 35.81
C ASP A 509 -2.51 8.84 37.14
N VAL A 510 -2.07 7.64 37.57
CA VAL A 510 -2.40 7.10 38.90
C VAL A 510 -1.88 8.03 40.00
N LEU A 511 -0.64 8.52 39.87
CA LEU A 511 -0.05 9.45 40.84
C LEU A 511 -0.75 10.81 40.86
N LEU A 512 -1.17 11.32 39.70
CA LEU A 512 -1.81 12.63 39.58
C LEU A 512 -3.28 12.62 40.01
N THR A 513 -4.01 11.55 39.72
CA THR A 513 -5.48 11.49 39.94
C THR A 513 -5.87 10.75 41.21
N GLY A 514 -4.99 9.89 41.75
CA GLY A 514 -5.30 8.98 42.86
C GLY A 514 -6.24 7.82 42.49
N LEU A 515 -6.64 7.71 41.22
CA LEU A 515 -7.50 6.63 40.74
C LEU A 515 -6.73 5.32 40.57
N THR A 516 -7.44 4.21 40.66
CA THR A 516 -6.85 2.90 40.39
C THR A 516 -6.56 2.72 38.89
N PRO A 517 -5.59 1.86 38.52
CA PRO A 517 -5.33 1.54 37.12
C PRO A 517 -6.57 1.03 36.37
N ALA A 518 -7.45 0.29 37.03
CA ALA A 518 -8.66 -0.25 36.43
C ALA A 518 -9.68 0.86 36.08
N GLU A 519 -9.88 1.82 36.97
CA GLU A 519 -10.78 2.97 36.75
C GLU A 519 -10.28 3.82 35.57
N LEU A 520 -8.97 4.08 35.52
CA LEU A 520 -8.37 4.83 34.42
C LEU A 520 -8.48 4.09 33.09
N LEU A 521 -8.27 2.77 33.07
CA LEU A 521 -8.45 1.98 31.85
C LEU A 521 -9.92 1.97 31.40
N VAL A 522 -10.87 1.79 32.31
CA VAL A 522 -12.30 1.88 31.98
C VAL A 522 -12.63 3.26 31.41
N SER A 523 -12.13 4.33 32.02
CA SER A 523 -12.29 5.71 31.52
C SER A 523 -11.73 5.88 30.11
N GLN A 524 -10.54 5.33 29.82
CA GLN A 524 -9.96 5.32 28.48
C GLN A 524 -10.83 4.56 27.48
N PHE A 525 -11.33 3.37 27.84
CA PHE A 525 -12.23 2.59 26.97
C PHE A 525 -13.57 3.31 26.70
N VAL A 526 -14.16 3.93 27.73
CA VAL A 526 -15.38 4.72 27.59
C VAL A 526 -15.13 5.93 26.69
N THR A 527 -14.07 6.71 26.95
CA THR A 527 -13.71 7.86 26.12
C THR A 527 -13.43 7.46 24.67
N SER A 528 -12.77 6.31 24.47
CA SER A 528 -12.50 5.74 23.16
C SER A 528 -13.77 5.37 22.40
N ALA A 529 -14.73 4.73 23.07
CA ALA A 529 -16.03 4.41 22.49
C ALA A 529 -16.87 5.66 22.21
N LEU A 530 -16.79 6.66 23.09
CA LEU A 530 -17.51 7.92 22.93
C LEU A 530 -16.91 8.82 21.85
N ALA A 531 -15.68 8.57 21.39
CA ALA A 531 -15.03 9.33 20.30
C ALA A 531 -15.88 9.40 19.02
N PHE A 532 -16.69 8.36 18.77
CA PHE A 532 -17.55 8.31 17.60
C PHE A 532 -18.72 9.29 17.67
N THR A 533 -19.26 9.58 18.86
CA THR A 533 -20.59 10.23 19.00
C THR A 533 -20.66 11.37 20.00
N SER A 534 -19.77 11.41 21.01
CA SER A 534 -19.95 12.29 22.18
C SER A 534 -18.66 12.93 22.70
N ALA A 535 -17.50 12.28 22.59
CA ALA A 535 -16.22 12.83 23.03
C ALA A 535 -15.50 13.52 21.87
N ASN A 536 -15.05 14.75 22.10
CA ASN A 536 -14.34 15.53 21.09
C ASN A 536 -13.00 14.90 20.73
N LEU A 537 -12.70 14.88 19.43
CA LEU A 537 -11.42 14.43 18.91
C LEU A 537 -10.29 15.42 19.25
N ARG A 538 -9.07 14.89 19.35
CA ARG A 538 -7.87 15.67 19.70
C ARG A 538 -6.66 15.34 18.80
N HIS A 539 -5.61 16.17 18.92
CA HIS A 539 -4.33 16.09 18.20
C HIS A 539 -4.38 16.43 16.71
N TRP A 540 -4.03 15.52 15.80
CA TRP A 540 -3.89 15.79 14.35
C TRP A 540 -5.20 16.21 13.68
N TYR A 541 -6.33 16.10 14.38
CA TYR A 541 -7.59 16.70 13.97
C TYR A 541 -8.39 17.12 15.21
N VAL A 542 -8.56 18.44 15.41
CA VAL A 542 -9.28 19.03 16.55
C VAL A 542 -10.53 19.79 16.06
N PRO A 543 -11.57 19.08 15.60
CA PRO A 543 -12.77 19.73 15.07
C PRO A 543 -13.61 20.45 16.15
N GLY A 544 -13.38 20.17 17.44
CA GLY A 544 -14.26 20.61 18.51
C GLY A 544 -15.57 19.81 18.59
N THR A 545 -15.63 18.68 17.87
CA THR A 545 -16.75 17.75 17.83
C THR A 545 -16.23 16.30 17.94
N PRO A 546 -17.11 15.33 18.19
CA PRO A 546 -16.81 13.91 17.97
C PRO A 546 -16.51 13.62 16.50
N MET A 547 -16.12 12.38 16.21
CA MET A 547 -15.85 11.92 14.84
C MET A 547 -17.05 12.05 13.91
N LEU A 548 -18.27 11.96 14.44
CA LEU A 548 -19.51 12.07 13.67
C LEU A 548 -20.33 13.27 14.13
N LEU A 549 -20.83 14.03 13.15
CA LEU A 549 -21.84 15.05 13.37
C LEU A 549 -23.19 14.43 13.79
N PRO A 550 -24.11 15.18 14.43
CA PRO A 550 -25.29 14.62 15.11
C PRO A 550 -26.18 13.69 14.26
N LEU A 551 -26.40 14.03 12.98
CA LEU A 551 -27.18 13.19 12.07
C LEU A 551 -26.48 11.85 11.81
N SER A 552 -25.20 11.89 11.42
CA SER A 552 -24.37 10.71 11.17
C SER A 552 -24.17 9.87 12.43
N ALA A 553 -24.01 10.49 13.60
CA ALA A 553 -23.90 9.84 14.90
C ALA A 553 -25.18 9.07 15.26
N THR A 554 -26.34 9.67 15.03
CA THR A 554 -27.65 9.02 15.28
C THR A 554 -27.82 7.77 14.43
N LEU A 555 -27.54 7.88 13.12
CA LEU A 555 -27.62 6.75 12.20
C LEU A 555 -26.56 5.67 12.50
N PHE A 556 -25.38 6.08 12.97
CA PHE A 556 -24.34 5.16 13.41
C PHE A 556 -24.77 4.36 14.63
N MET A 557 -25.33 5.00 15.67
CA MET A 557 -25.85 4.31 16.86
C MET A 557 -26.95 3.30 16.49
N MET A 558 -27.87 3.67 15.62
CA MET A 558 -28.86 2.73 15.07
C MET A 558 -28.18 1.55 14.35
N GLY A 559 -27.15 1.82 13.57
CA GLY A 559 -26.34 0.80 12.89
C GLY A 559 -25.64 -0.14 13.85
N VAL A 560 -25.06 0.37 14.93
CA VAL A 560 -24.41 -0.45 15.98
C VAL A 560 -25.43 -1.41 16.61
N VAL A 561 -26.62 -0.94 16.97
CA VAL A 561 -27.70 -1.81 17.48
C VAL A 561 -28.01 -2.92 16.46
N LEU A 562 -28.16 -2.57 15.18
CA LEU A 562 -28.45 -3.55 14.12
C LEU A 562 -27.33 -4.56 13.88
N LEU A 563 -26.07 -4.17 14.07
CA LEU A 563 -24.92 -5.08 14.01
C LEU A 563 -25.02 -6.11 15.13
N PHE A 564 -25.21 -5.69 16.37
CA PHE A 564 -25.29 -6.60 17.52
C PHE A 564 -26.51 -7.54 17.45
N LEU A 565 -27.66 -7.07 16.99
CA LEU A 565 -28.83 -7.91 16.71
C LEU A 565 -28.56 -8.99 15.65
N ASN A 566 -27.56 -8.77 14.78
CA ASN A 566 -27.19 -9.67 13.69
C ASN A 566 -25.75 -10.20 13.84
N ALA A 567 -25.16 -10.17 15.03
CA ALA A 567 -23.77 -10.56 15.26
C ALA A 567 -23.47 -12.02 14.89
N ARG A 568 -24.51 -12.84 14.66
CA ARG A 568 -24.43 -14.21 14.14
C ARG A 568 -23.97 -14.28 12.68
N LYS A 569 -24.22 -13.24 11.88
CA LYS A 569 -23.83 -13.21 10.46
C LYS A 569 -22.34 -12.83 10.33
N PRO A 570 -21.56 -13.53 9.48
CA PRO A 570 -20.11 -13.32 9.43
C PRO A 570 -19.69 -11.91 9.00
N ALA A 571 -20.42 -11.25 8.11
CA ALA A 571 -20.10 -9.89 7.64
C ALA A 571 -20.31 -8.83 8.74
N GLU A 572 -21.38 -8.98 9.53
CA GLU A 572 -21.69 -8.10 10.65
C GLU A 572 -20.73 -8.33 11.82
N LEU A 573 -20.35 -9.58 12.09
CA LEU A 573 -19.30 -9.88 13.06
C LEU A 573 -17.97 -9.19 12.69
N TRP A 574 -17.62 -9.18 11.40
CA TRP A 574 -16.42 -8.47 10.92
C TRP A 574 -16.48 -6.97 11.20
N LEU A 575 -17.62 -6.31 10.92
CA LEU A 575 -17.80 -4.89 11.24
C LEU A 575 -17.72 -4.62 12.75
N ILE A 576 -18.30 -5.48 13.58
CA ILE A 576 -18.21 -5.37 15.05
C ILE A 576 -16.74 -5.47 15.49
N LEU A 577 -16.01 -6.46 15.00
CA LEU A 577 -14.60 -6.65 15.35
C LEU A 577 -13.71 -5.49 14.88
N TRP A 578 -14.00 -4.92 13.71
CA TRP A 578 -13.29 -3.75 13.19
C TRP A 578 -13.59 -2.48 14.01
N LEU A 579 -14.84 -2.22 14.38
CA LEU A 579 -15.17 -1.09 15.26
C LEU A 579 -14.59 -1.29 16.67
N ALA A 580 -14.67 -2.51 17.21
CA ALA A 580 -14.10 -2.84 18.51
C ALA A 580 -12.58 -2.68 18.54
N SER A 581 -11.87 -3.03 17.45
CA SER A 581 -10.43 -2.79 17.40
C SER A 581 -10.08 -1.31 17.43
N ALA A 582 -10.92 -0.43 16.85
CA ALA A 582 -10.70 1.01 16.92
C ALA A 582 -10.81 1.52 18.35
N ILE A 583 -11.80 1.00 19.10
CA ILE A 583 -11.95 1.29 20.53
C ILE A 583 -10.74 0.82 21.31
N VAL A 584 -10.26 -0.41 21.07
CA VAL A 584 -9.08 -0.97 21.74
C VAL A 584 -7.82 -0.18 21.42
N ILE A 585 -7.57 0.13 20.14
CA ILE A 585 -6.40 0.91 19.70
C ILE A 585 -6.44 2.30 20.33
N GLY A 586 -7.60 2.97 20.29
CA GLY A 586 -7.80 4.25 20.94
C GLY A 586 -7.46 4.17 22.42
N ALA A 587 -8.15 3.30 23.17
CA ALA A 587 -8.04 3.21 24.63
C ALA A 587 -6.65 2.82 25.15
N LEU A 588 -5.93 1.97 24.40
CA LEU A 588 -4.57 1.57 24.75
C LEU A 588 -3.50 2.56 24.26
N SER A 589 -3.89 3.57 23.49
CA SER A 589 -3.01 4.67 23.13
C SER A 589 -3.07 5.78 24.19
N GLU A 590 -1.96 6.47 24.40
CA GLU A 590 -1.96 7.71 25.15
C GLU A 590 -2.88 8.74 24.45
N SER A 591 -3.43 9.65 25.24
CA SER A 591 -4.27 10.73 24.73
C SER A 591 -5.54 10.30 23.96
N THR A 592 -6.29 9.29 24.40
CA THR A 592 -7.61 8.93 23.84
C THR A 592 -8.66 10.04 23.95
N PRO A 593 -9.30 10.57 22.89
CA PRO A 593 -9.41 9.98 21.57
C PRO A 593 -8.61 10.75 20.51
N ALA A 594 -7.31 10.48 20.45
CA ALA A 594 -6.43 11.01 19.42
C ALA A 594 -6.92 10.64 18.01
N ALA A 595 -7.28 11.63 17.19
CA ALA A 595 -8.00 11.45 15.94
C ALA A 595 -7.30 10.51 14.95
N GLN A 596 -5.97 10.61 14.86
CA GLN A 596 -5.13 9.80 13.98
C GLN A 596 -5.20 8.29 14.24
N ARG A 597 -5.73 7.86 15.39
CA ARG A 597 -5.93 6.46 15.77
C ARG A 597 -7.22 5.85 15.22
N TYR A 598 -8.16 6.67 14.75
CA TYR A 598 -9.48 6.23 14.27
C TYR A 598 -9.60 6.24 12.73
N VAL A 599 -8.57 6.71 12.01
CA VAL A 599 -8.58 6.83 10.53
C VAL A 599 -8.91 5.50 9.85
N PHE A 600 -8.32 4.41 10.33
CA PHE A 600 -8.56 3.07 9.81
C PHE A 600 -10.00 2.57 10.02
N ALA A 601 -10.77 3.17 10.94
CA ALA A 601 -12.14 2.78 11.27
C ALA A 601 -13.20 3.54 10.46
N ALA A 602 -12.84 4.67 9.84
CA ALA A 602 -13.76 5.48 9.05
C ALA A 602 -14.56 4.70 7.99
N PRO A 603 -13.98 3.73 7.24
CA PRO A 603 -14.76 2.92 6.30
C PRO A 603 -15.80 2.03 7.01
N ALA A 604 -15.49 1.46 8.17
CA ALA A 604 -16.42 0.65 8.96
C ALA A 604 -17.55 1.49 9.57
N VAL A 605 -17.25 2.73 9.95
CA VAL A 605 -18.25 3.69 10.43
C VAL A 605 -19.25 4.04 9.32
N ALA A 606 -18.75 4.40 8.13
CA ALA A 606 -19.59 4.66 6.96
C ALA A 606 -20.42 3.43 6.53
N ALA A 607 -19.82 2.22 6.60
CA ALA A 607 -20.52 0.96 6.39
C ALA A 607 -21.69 0.78 7.36
N THR A 608 -21.48 1.10 8.64
CA THR A 608 -22.46 0.91 9.72
C THR A 608 -23.64 1.87 9.59
N ILE A 609 -23.38 3.15 9.31
CA ILE A 609 -24.40 4.16 9.00
C ILE A 609 -25.24 3.72 7.80
N SER A 610 -24.56 3.33 6.72
CA SER A 610 -25.22 2.91 5.49
C SER A 610 -26.05 1.63 5.67
N LEU A 611 -25.59 0.69 6.50
CA LEU A 611 -26.30 -0.54 6.76
C LEU A 611 -27.62 -0.26 7.48
N ALA A 612 -27.62 0.69 8.43
CA ALA A 612 -28.82 1.12 9.14
C ALA A 612 -29.86 1.71 8.19
N LEU A 613 -29.46 2.72 7.43
CA LEU A 613 -30.32 3.41 6.46
C LEU A 613 -31.00 2.44 5.50
N VAL A 614 -30.22 1.56 4.86
CA VAL A 614 -30.74 0.66 3.83
C VAL A 614 -31.61 -0.46 4.42
N ARG A 615 -31.31 -0.95 5.63
CA ARG A 615 -32.15 -1.96 6.29
C ARG A 615 -33.49 -1.38 6.73
N MET A 616 -33.47 -0.21 7.37
CA MET A 616 -34.68 0.49 7.77
C MET A 616 -35.56 0.80 6.55
N ALA A 617 -34.97 1.28 5.47
CA ALA A 617 -35.68 1.52 4.21
C ALA A 617 -36.34 0.25 3.66
N LYS A 618 -35.62 -0.89 3.67
CA LYS A 618 -36.17 -2.18 3.24
C LYS A 618 -37.32 -2.65 4.14
N TRP A 619 -37.27 -2.39 5.44
CA TRP A 619 -38.36 -2.73 6.36
C TRP A 619 -39.61 -1.87 6.10
N LEU A 620 -39.44 -0.56 5.95
CA LEU A 620 -40.52 0.37 5.63
C LEU A 620 -41.18 0.03 4.29
N ILE A 621 -40.38 -0.24 3.24
CA ILE A 621 -40.89 -0.62 1.92
C ILE A 621 -41.64 -1.96 1.97
N ARG A 622 -41.22 -2.90 2.82
CA ARG A 622 -41.93 -4.18 2.98
C ARG A 622 -43.27 -4.00 3.70
N GLY A 623 -43.34 -3.15 4.71
CA GLY A 623 -44.58 -2.83 5.43
C GLY A 623 -45.54 -1.98 4.60
N TRP A 624 -45.01 -1.03 3.82
CA TRP A 624 -45.77 -0.09 2.99
C TRP A 624 -45.19 -0.01 1.57
N PRO A 625 -45.52 -0.96 0.69
CA PRO A 625 -44.97 -1.01 -0.67
C PRO A 625 -45.26 0.24 -1.52
N THR A 626 -46.44 0.86 -1.32
CA THR A 626 -46.85 2.10 -2.00
C THR A 626 -46.02 3.31 -1.58
N ALA A 627 -45.42 3.30 -0.39
CA ALA A 627 -44.56 4.37 0.12
C ALA A 627 -43.11 4.29 -0.41
N ARG A 628 -42.79 3.31 -1.28
CA ARG A 628 -41.45 3.12 -1.84
C ARG A 628 -40.77 4.38 -2.39
N PRO A 629 -41.40 5.20 -3.26
CA PRO A 629 -40.75 6.41 -3.76
C PRO A 629 -40.42 7.40 -2.64
N ALA A 630 -41.33 7.57 -1.67
CA ALA A 630 -41.12 8.43 -0.51
C ALA A 630 -39.96 7.93 0.37
N VAL A 631 -39.90 6.63 0.68
CA VAL A 631 -38.81 6.05 1.47
C VAL A 631 -37.46 6.22 0.76
N VAL A 632 -37.40 6.02 -0.56
CA VAL A 632 -36.16 6.23 -1.34
C VAL A 632 -35.76 7.70 -1.34
N ALA A 633 -36.71 8.63 -1.51
CA ALA A 633 -36.44 10.06 -1.44
C ALA A 633 -35.93 10.50 -0.06
N ILE A 634 -36.51 9.97 1.02
CA ILE A 634 -36.05 10.22 2.40
C ILE A 634 -34.62 9.72 2.58
N VAL A 635 -34.30 8.49 2.18
CA VAL A 635 -32.94 7.95 2.29
C VAL A 635 -31.94 8.79 1.48
N ALA A 636 -32.29 9.16 0.25
CA ALA A 636 -31.43 10.01 -0.58
C ALA A 636 -31.20 11.38 0.08
N THR A 637 -32.26 11.98 0.64
CA THR A 637 -32.20 13.26 1.36
C THR A 637 -31.31 13.15 2.59
N LEU A 638 -31.44 12.09 3.39
CA LEU A 638 -30.59 11.88 4.57
C LEU A 638 -29.12 11.70 4.21
N VAL A 639 -28.82 10.98 3.12
CA VAL A 639 -27.44 10.80 2.64
C VAL A 639 -26.86 12.12 2.13
N ILE A 640 -27.63 12.89 1.36
CA ILE A 640 -27.21 14.21 0.86
C ILE A 640 -27.04 15.19 2.02
N ALA A 641 -27.98 15.23 2.97
CA ALA A 641 -27.91 16.10 4.13
C ALA A 641 -26.72 15.78 5.03
N ALA A 642 -26.45 14.49 5.29
CA ALA A 642 -25.27 14.07 6.05
C ALA A 642 -23.98 14.47 5.32
N GLY A 643 -23.87 14.15 4.02
CA GLY A 643 -22.70 14.53 3.24
C GLY A 643 -22.50 16.05 3.13
N TRP A 644 -23.57 16.82 2.96
CA TRP A 644 -23.53 18.28 2.93
C TRP A 644 -23.11 18.86 4.28
N ALA A 645 -23.62 18.32 5.39
CA ALA A 645 -23.23 18.74 6.73
C ALA A 645 -21.73 18.52 6.98
N ASP A 646 -21.21 17.32 6.65
CA ASP A 646 -19.78 17.02 6.76
C ASP A 646 -18.92 17.95 5.88
N LEU A 647 -19.29 18.16 4.61
CA LEU A 647 -18.53 19.02 3.69
C LEU A 647 -18.57 20.50 4.11
N SER A 648 -19.74 21.00 4.48
CA SER A 648 -19.90 22.39 4.94
C SER A 648 -19.14 22.63 6.23
N PHE A 649 -19.16 21.66 7.15
CA PHE A 649 -18.39 21.71 8.38
C PHE A 649 -16.88 21.72 8.08
N TYR A 650 -16.38 20.84 7.21
CA TYR A 650 -14.95 20.75 6.94
C TYR A 650 -14.40 21.98 6.22
N PHE A 651 -14.99 22.34 5.07
CA PHE A 651 -14.49 23.40 4.21
C PHE A 651 -14.94 24.80 4.64
N GLY A 652 -16.08 24.90 5.33
CA GLY A 652 -16.59 26.14 5.91
C GLY A 652 -16.07 26.34 7.32
N ASP A 653 -16.75 25.74 8.31
CA ASP A 653 -16.56 26.05 9.73
C ASP A 653 -15.14 25.72 10.24
N TYR A 654 -14.68 24.49 10.02
CA TYR A 654 -13.39 24.00 10.52
C TYR A 654 -12.21 24.71 9.84
N SER A 655 -12.22 24.73 8.50
CA SER A 655 -11.14 25.36 7.72
C SER A 655 -11.12 26.87 7.86
N GLY A 656 -12.29 27.53 7.87
CA GLY A 656 -12.41 28.98 8.03
C GLY A 656 -11.96 29.47 9.41
N SER A 657 -12.16 28.67 10.46
CA SER A 657 -11.65 28.97 11.81
C SER A 657 -10.17 28.60 12.00
N LYS A 658 -9.50 28.11 10.94
CA LYS A 658 -8.08 27.76 10.89
C LYS A 658 -7.60 26.85 12.02
N ARG A 659 -8.46 26.04 12.65
CA ARG A 659 -8.18 25.21 13.86
C ARG A 659 -7.10 24.12 13.72
N PHE A 660 -6.38 24.06 12.62
CA PHE A 660 -5.33 23.08 12.37
C PHE A 660 -3.95 23.62 12.74
N GLY A 661 -3.10 22.76 13.29
CA GLY A 661 -1.73 23.09 13.70
C GLY A 661 -1.64 23.86 15.02
N ASP A 662 -0.47 23.74 15.65
CA ASP A 662 -0.10 24.49 16.85
C ASP A 662 0.73 25.74 16.50
N LEU A 663 1.06 26.52 17.52
CA LEU A 663 1.84 27.75 17.38
C LEU A 663 3.20 27.50 16.71
N ASN A 664 3.85 26.38 16.98
CA ASN A 664 5.15 26.05 16.41
C ASN A 664 5.04 25.68 14.93
N THR A 665 4.00 24.94 14.55
CA THR A 665 3.69 24.60 13.16
C THR A 665 3.39 25.86 12.34
N GLU A 666 2.66 26.79 12.93
CA GLU A 666 2.34 28.08 12.33
C GLU A 666 3.59 28.96 12.17
N THR A 667 4.41 29.06 13.22
CA THR A 667 5.70 29.74 13.19
C THR A 667 6.61 29.15 12.11
N ALA A 668 6.76 27.83 12.08
CA ALA A 668 7.58 27.12 11.11
C ALA A 668 7.13 27.36 9.66
N SER A 669 5.81 27.34 9.42
CA SER A 669 5.27 27.56 8.09
C SER A 669 5.50 29.00 7.61
N ALA A 670 5.33 29.97 8.51
CA ALA A 670 5.56 31.38 8.20
C ALA A 670 7.05 31.68 7.96
N VAL A 671 7.94 31.14 8.79
CA VAL A 671 9.41 31.24 8.59
C VAL A 671 9.81 30.60 7.26
N ALA A 672 9.31 29.40 6.96
CA ALA A 672 9.64 28.73 5.72
C ALA A 672 9.16 29.52 4.49
N SER A 673 7.96 30.09 4.55
CA SER A 673 7.43 30.95 3.48
C SER A 673 8.30 32.19 3.26
N MET A 674 8.76 32.84 4.35
CA MET A 674 9.65 33.99 4.27
C MET A 674 10.99 33.62 3.60
N LEU A 675 11.63 32.54 4.07
CA LEU A 675 12.93 32.10 3.57
C LEU A 675 12.85 31.59 2.12
N ASN A 676 11.78 30.90 1.75
CA ASN A 676 11.58 30.40 0.40
C ASN A 676 11.34 31.53 -0.63
N ALA A 677 10.92 32.72 -0.17
CA ALA A 677 10.78 33.92 -1.01
C ALA A 677 12.11 34.67 -1.25
N ARG A 678 13.21 34.24 -0.62
CA ARG A 678 14.55 34.84 -0.78
C ARG A 678 15.40 34.08 -1.80
N GLU A 679 16.52 34.70 -2.19
CA GLU A 679 17.48 34.04 -3.07
C GLU A 679 18.09 32.79 -2.42
N PRO A 680 18.47 31.77 -3.20
CA PRO A 680 19.11 30.57 -2.68
C PRO A 680 20.40 30.89 -1.90
N GLY A 681 20.62 30.18 -0.80
CA GLY A 681 21.82 30.30 0.03
C GLY A 681 21.72 31.31 1.17
N VAL A 682 20.55 31.90 1.43
CA VAL A 682 20.34 32.78 2.60
C VAL A 682 20.64 32.06 3.92
N GLU A 683 21.44 32.69 4.78
CA GLU A 683 21.79 32.20 6.10
C GLU A 683 20.75 32.67 7.12
N ALA A 684 20.08 31.74 7.80
CA ALA A 684 19.05 32.00 8.79
C ALA A 684 19.55 31.68 10.21
N TYR A 685 19.93 32.69 10.98
CA TYR A 685 20.30 32.52 12.39
C TYR A 685 19.05 32.55 13.26
N PHE A 686 18.71 31.41 13.85
CA PHE A 686 17.45 31.18 14.53
C PHE A 686 17.62 31.24 16.06
N PHE A 687 17.06 32.30 16.66
CA PHE A 687 17.01 32.55 18.10
C PHE A 687 15.71 31.99 18.65
N GLY A 688 15.73 30.67 18.82
CA GLY A 688 14.62 29.91 19.35
C GLY A 688 14.64 29.79 20.87
N GLY A 689 13.46 29.84 21.51
CA GLY A 689 13.27 29.35 22.88
C GLY A 689 12.42 28.07 22.89
N ARG A 690 11.21 28.13 22.31
CA ARG A 690 10.27 26.99 22.24
C ARG A 690 10.53 26.01 21.10
N MET A 691 11.24 26.43 20.06
CA MET A 691 11.63 25.61 18.91
C MET A 691 12.89 26.17 18.26
N GLY A 692 13.61 25.35 17.49
CA GLY A 692 14.72 25.76 16.62
C GLY A 692 14.40 25.53 15.14
N TYR A 693 15.32 25.94 14.27
CA TYR A 693 15.24 25.79 12.82
C TYR A 693 15.08 24.32 12.40
N TYR A 694 15.93 23.43 12.92
CA TYR A 694 15.88 22.00 12.59
C TYR A 694 14.99 21.19 13.52
N SER A 695 14.43 21.78 14.58
CA SER A 695 13.52 21.07 15.48
C SER A 695 12.12 20.89 14.89
N HIS A 696 11.77 21.64 13.83
CA HIS A 696 10.49 21.52 13.14
C HIS A 696 10.70 21.35 11.63
N SER A 697 10.53 20.12 11.15
CA SER A 697 10.89 19.70 9.78
C SER A 697 10.23 20.50 8.65
N SER A 698 9.13 21.21 8.90
CA SER A 698 8.50 22.05 7.87
C SER A 698 9.41 23.17 7.34
N ILE A 699 10.31 23.71 8.17
CA ILE A 699 11.27 24.74 7.72
C ILE A 699 12.24 24.14 6.69
N PRO A 700 13.08 23.14 7.01
CA PRO A 700 14.01 22.58 6.03
C PRO A 700 13.33 21.87 4.85
N TYR A 701 12.08 21.43 5.00
CA TYR A 701 11.33 20.85 3.87
C TYR A 701 10.82 21.92 2.90
N LEU A 702 10.32 23.06 3.36
CA LEU A 702 9.75 24.08 2.46
C LEU A 702 10.79 25.12 2.02
N ALA A 703 11.78 25.42 2.85
CA ALA A 703 12.87 26.35 2.57
C ALA A 703 14.19 25.60 2.38
N SER A 704 14.21 24.62 1.48
CA SER A 704 15.38 23.74 1.26
C SER A 704 16.62 24.46 0.72
N GLN A 705 16.45 25.68 0.21
CA GLN A 705 17.52 26.53 -0.30
C GLN A 705 18.17 27.42 0.77
N ALA A 706 17.60 27.51 1.98
CA ALA A 706 18.12 28.31 3.07
C ALA A 706 19.01 27.47 4.01
N ILE A 707 20.03 28.09 4.58
CA ILE A 707 20.97 27.47 5.52
C ILE A 707 20.63 27.95 6.93
N GLY A 708 20.12 27.06 7.78
CA GLY A 708 19.75 27.40 9.16
C GLY A 708 20.89 27.22 10.16
N TYR A 709 20.98 28.13 11.13
CA TYR A 709 21.88 28.08 12.29
C TYR A 709 21.08 28.28 13.57
N ASP A 710 20.99 27.26 14.42
CA ASP A 710 20.33 27.39 15.72
C ASP A 710 21.24 28.06 16.75
N VAL A 711 20.86 29.24 17.21
CA VAL A 711 21.54 29.94 18.30
C VAL A 711 20.98 29.38 19.61
N LEU A 712 21.59 28.34 20.16
CA LEU A 712 21.01 27.60 21.29
C LEU A 712 21.06 28.35 22.64
N GLN A 713 22.10 29.17 22.85
CA GLN A 713 22.29 29.89 24.12
C GLN A 713 21.89 31.37 23.95
N PRO A 714 21.24 31.98 24.95
CA PRO A 714 21.04 33.43 25.02
C PRO A 714 22.37 34.18 24.90
N ILE A 715 22.42 35.19 24.04
CA ILE A 715 23.58 36.08 23.92
C ILE A 715 23.42 37.25 24.89
N THR A 716 24.54 37.66 25.51
CA THR A 716 24.60 38.77 26.47
C THR A 716 25.42 39.95 25.98
N SER A 717 26.05 39.82 24.80
CA SER A 717 26.84 40.87 24.14
C SER A 717 26.72 40.70 22.62
N ALA A 718 27.07 41.77 21.88
CA ALA A 718 27.06 41.79 20.43
C ALA A 718 27.88 40.61 19.85
N PRO A 719 27.32 39.80 18.92
CA PRO A 719 27.98 38.61 18.42
C PRO A 719 29.23 38.94 17.59
N SER A 720 30.22 38.04 17.60
CA SER A 720 31.47 38.19 16.84
C SER A 720 31.52 37.37 15.55
N TRP A 721 30.37 36.85 15.09
CA TRP A 721 30.31 36.01 13.89
C TRP A 721 30.75 36.77 12.64
N GLU A 722 31.32 36.05 11.67
CA GLU A 722 31.56 36.56 10.33
C GLU A 722 30.46 36.00 9.43
N LEU A 723 29.74 36.90 8.75
CA LEU A 723 28.63 36.53 7.87
C LEU A 723 29.17 36.28 6.48
N SER A 724 28.80 35.13 5.88
CA SER A 724 29.42 34.68 4.63
C SER A 724 28.56 34.93 3.39
N GLY A 725 27.30 35.33 3.58
CA GLY A 725 26.35 35.65 2.52
C GLY A 725 25.17 36.47 3.04
N PRO A 726 24.08 36.58 2.26
CA PRO A 726 22.84 37.22 2.70
C PRO A 726 22.33 36.56 3.99
N THR A 727 22.06 37.36 5.02
CA THR A 727 21.75 36.86 6.36
C THR A 727 20.43 37.41 6.89
N ILE A 728 19.65 36.53 7.52
CA ILE A 728 18.44 36.86 8.27
C ILE A 728 18.58 36.30 9.69
N PHE A 729 18.36 37.16 10.69
CA PHE A 729 18.27 36.75 12.09
C PHE A 729 16.79 36.65 12.47
N ILE A 730 16.36 35.49 12.95
CA ILE A 730 14.97 35.19 13.29
C ILE A 730 14.87 35.02 14.81
N PHE A 731 14.04 35.82 15.46
CA PHE A 731 13.83 35.82 16.90
C PHE A 731 12.40 35.41 17.23
N LEU A 732 12.24 34.36 18.03
CA LEU A 732 10.94 34.09 18.63
C LEU A 732 10.64 35.12 19.74
N PRO A 733 9.37 35.38 20.09
CA PRO A 733 8.99 36.41 21.06
C PRO A 733 9.75 36.32 22.39
N GLU A 734 10.00 35.11 22.86
CA GLU A 734 10.75 34.87 24.10
C GLU A 734 12.24 35.28 24.04
N ARG A 735 12.78 35.55 22.85
CA ARG A 735 14.17 35.96 22.59
C ARG A 735 14.29 37.26 21.80
N ALA A 736 13.19 37.99 21.64
CA ALA A 736 13.12 39.24 20.87
C ALA A 736 14.11 40.32 21.36
N ALA A 737 14.38 40.36 22.68
CA ALA A 737 15.25 41.37 23.28
C ALA A 737 16.71 41.29 22.78
N GLU A 738 17.15 40.14 22.27
CA GLU A 738 18.51 39.92 21.79
C GLU A 738 18.75 40.57 20.41
N MET A 739 17.70 40.99 19.70
CA MET A 739 17.82 41.69 18.42
C MET A 739 18.65 42.97 18.53
N ALA A 740 18.55 43.70 19.65
CA ALA A 740 19.32 44.92 19.86
C ALA A 740 20.84 44.67 19.83
N LEU A 741 21.29 43.52 20.33
CA LEU A 741 22.70 43.12 20.33
C LEU A 741 23.19 42.75 18.93
N VAL A 742 22.31 42.15 18.11
CA VAL A 742 22.60 41.86 16.70
C VAL A 742 22.67 43.15 15.89
N GLN A 743 21.75 44.10 16.13
CA GLN A 743 21.73 45.41 15.47
C GLN A 743 22.96 46.27 15.83
N GLU A 744 23.47 46.14 17.06
CA GLU A 744 24.72 46.80 17.46
C GLU A 744 25.91 46.32 16.61
N ARG A 745 25.98 45.02 16.33
CA ARG A 745 27.06 44.44 15.52
C ARG A 745 26.90 44.69 14.04
N TYR A 746 25.69 44.51 13.53
CA TYR A 746 25.36 44.53 12.09
C TYR A 746 24.30 45.60 11.82
N PRO A 747 24.67 46.90 11.80
CA PRO A 747 23.72 47.97 11.55
C PRO A 747 23.25 48.00 10.08
N GLY A 748 22.08 48.56 9.83
CA GLY A 748 21.57 48.83 8.47
C GLY A 748 20.62 47.80 7.87
N GLY A 749 20.22 46.78 8.63
CA GLY A 749 19.16 45.84 8.25
C GLY A 749 17.73 46.36 8.46
N GLU A 750 16.76 45.63 7.90
CA GLU A 750 15.32 45.87 8.04
C GLU A 750 14.69 44.89 9.03
N VAL A 751 13.73 45.38 9.82
CA VAL A 751 12.98 44.56 10.80
C VAL A 751 11.62 44.22 10.24
N PHE A 752 11.28 42.94 10.30
CA PHE A 752 9.96 42.41 9.96
C PHE A 752 9.35 41.73 11.19
N GLN A 753 8.05 41.87 11.37
CA GLN A 753 7.31 41.21 12.42
C GLN A 753 6.20 40.38 11.78
N GLU A 754 6.10 39.11 12.18
CA GLU A 754 5.07 38.21 11.69
C GLU A 754 4.16 37.79 12.85
N THR A 755 2.86 38.03 12.69
CA THR A 755 1.83 37.67 13.67
C THR A 755 0.95 36.56 13.13
N GLY A 756 0.71 35.55 13.95
CA GLY A 756 -0.17 34.44 13.62
C GLY A 756 -1.60 34.73 14.00
N ARG A 757 -2.41 33.66 14.09
CA ARG A 757 -3.82 33.74 14.46
C ARG A 757 -4.06 34.38 15.83
N ASP A 758 -3.31 33.90 16.84
CA ASP A 758 -3.58 34.21 18.24
C ASP A 758 -2.37 34.79 18.99
N ALA A 759 -1.20 34.83 18.35
CA ALA A 759 0.04 35.28 18.98
C ALA A 759 1.06 35.78 17.94
N GLU A 760 2.04 36.55 18.40
CA GLU A 760 3.24 36.87 17.63
C GLU A 760 4.04 35.59 17.35
N LEU A 761 4.44 35.39 16.08
CA LEU A 761 5.18 34.20 15.67
C LEU A 761 6.67 34.43 15.84
N TYR A 762 7.20 35.47 15.19
CA TYR A 762 8.61 35.83 15.21
C TYR A 762 8.83 37.30 14.78
N LEU A 763 10.00 37.80 15.13
CA LEU A 763 10.62 38.99 14.55
C LEU A 763 11.80 38.55 13.69
N ALA A 764 11.96 39.12 12.50
CA ALA A 764 13.11 38.89 11.65
C ALA A 764 13.89 40.19 11.44
N TYR A 765 15.21 40.11 11.42
CA TYR A 765 16.12 41.18 11.07
C TYR A 765 16.95 40.74 9.86
N GLU A 766 16.68 41.35 8.70
CA GLU A 766 17.31 41.01 7.43
C GLU A 766 18.37 42.06 7.09
N LEU A 767 19.59 41.60 6.81
CA LEU A 767 20.65 42.48 6.35
C LEU A 767 20.54 42.70 4.83
N PRO A 768 20.85 43.91 4.33
CA PRO A 768 20.91 44.15 2.89
C PRO A 768 21.96 43.24 2.25
N ALA A 769 21.66 42.73 1.05
CA ALA A 769 22.63 41.99 0.25
C ALA A 769 23.85 42.90 -0.03
N GLY A 770 25.02 42.49 0.49
CA GLY A 770 26.28 43.24 0.40
C GLY A 770 26.97 43.16 -0.96
#